data_AF-A0A0Q5M070-F1
#
_entry.id   AF-A0A0Q5M070-F1
#
_cell.length_a   1.000
_cell.length_b   1.000
_cell.length_c   1.000
_cell.angle_alpha   90.00
_cell.angle_beta   90.00
_cell.angle_gamma   90.00
#
_symmetry.space_group_name_H-M   'P 1'
#
loop_
_entity.id
_entity.type
_entity.pdbx_description
1 polymer ?
#
loop_
_entity_poly.entity_id
_entity_poly.type
_entity_poly.pdbx_seq_one_letter_code
_entity_poly.pdbx_strand_id
1 'polypeptide(L)'
;MTSPAPLRRPRSLFSLERMRSDKRVTWLTIVGLVLVPLVIGGLLVWALWNPTERLGDVKAAVVNLDQPVTVNGQVVPLGRQMAAGLLGAKNDNFTWVLTDQKDADAGIADGSYVAVVTIPKNFSKAATSTAGTDGAAKQATIDVRTSQKSKLVDPAISQAVTTTATGVLNKQLTTTYLENVYVGFNTLHDQLAKAATGAHSLSSGLTQLASGTHQLADGAGQLSSGATALSSGLGRLSDGASGLSSGLGTLSTNMTAYANGASQGAASAQALPAGAAQLASGTAGVRDGVAATVAGLGTLYDSCVTAHTATDPTCQGIEATFSSLKNPDPRVGLQAAATQVAAGAQQFSDKLAPLPGQLAQSASAAQQLAGGTAQSASGAQQLASGVQQSADGASQYAAGVQQFAAGVPALATGADQSAAGAASLASGLDTAVAQLPNYDAGQRTNLASVASQPVGQKQSGTTAFGASSVPLFASVALWLGALATFLVLQALSRRALLTSRAAGLIAVDGLAPAAAIGVVQGLLVAGIMQPAMQLSVGAWFGFAAVSVAAAVCFAAVNHGLVALLGGIGRFLGMLVVVVTLASGIVSTSPGFFDSVMAWLPTSPAITALQGVVDGSTGVWRGLGGLLLWAALGFGLALAAVARRRIVTASQLLPAE
;
A
#
# COMPACT_ATOMS: atom_id res chain seq x y z
N MET A 1 88.73 82.88 -3.97
CA MET A 1 88.65 81.45 -3.60
C MET A 1 87.32 81.21 -2.91
N THR A 2 86.34 80.68 -3.63
CA THR A 2 85.13 80.06 -3.08
C THR A 2 84.77 78.92 -4.02
N SER A 3 84.99 77.69 -3.56
CA SER A 3 84.81 76.45 -4.31
C SER A 3 83.35 76.26 -4.74
N PRO A 4 83.07 75.81 -5.97
CA PRO A 4 81.75 75.32 -6.33
C PRO A 4 81.50 73.95 -5.69
N ALA A 5 80.28 73.76 -5.18
CA ALA A 5 79.81 72.52 -4.58
C ALA A 5 79.75 71.36 -5.60
N PRO A 6 80.03 70.11 -5.20
CA PRO A 6 80.05 68.97 -6.11
C PRO A 6 78.64 68.52 -6.49
N LEU A 7 78.43 68.32 -7.80
CA LEU A 7 77.25 67.70 -8.38
C LEU A 7 77.05 66.28 -7.81
N ARG A 8 76.02 66.09 -6.97
CA ARG A 8 75.58 64.76 -6.52
C ARG A 8 75.09 63.95 -7.72
N ARG A 9 75.77 62.83 -8.01
CA ARG A 9 75.29 61.77 -8.91
C ARG A 9 74.04 61.11 -8.31
N PRO A 10 72.90 61.02 -9.03
CA PRO A 10 71.87 60.07 -8.66
C PRO A 10 72.25 58.67 -9.17
N ARG A 11 72.53 57.75 -8.25
CA ARG A 11 72.53 56.30 -8.49
C ARG A 11 71.08 55.80 -8.42
N SER A 12 70.44 55.63 -9.58
CA SER A 12 69.46 54.57 -9.78
C SER A 12 69.41 54.21 -11.27
N LEU A 13 69.49 52.92 -11.59
CA LEU A 13 69.47 52.40 -12.97
C LEU A 13 68.06 52.36 -13.58
N PHE A 14 67.06 52.90 -12.89
CA PHE A 14 65.66 52.90 -13.31
C PHE A 14 65.00 54.24 -12.95
N SER A 15 65.11 55.25 -13.82
CA SER A 15 64.30 56.47 -13.70
C SER A 15 62.96 56.24 -14.41
N LEU A 16 61.90 55.97 -13.64
CA LEU A 16 60.53 55.86 -14.15
C LEU A 16 59.95 57.28 -14.33
N GLU A 17 59.90 57.77 -15.57
CA GLU A 17 59.38 59.11 -15.87
C GLU A 17 57.90 59.01 -16.30
N ARG A 18 56.99 59.55 -15.46
CA ARG A 18 55.53 59.58 -15.70
C ARG A 18 55.18 60.60 -16.80
N MET A 19 54.17 60.30 -17.62
CA MET A 19 53.76 61.16 -18.75
C MET A 19 53.34 62.58 -18.32
N ARG A 20 54.17 63.59 -18.66
CA ARG A 20 53.72 64.94 -18.99
C ARG A 20 53.99 65.17 -20.49
N SER A 21 52.92 65.36 -21.26
CA SER A 21 53.00 65.63 -22.69
C SER A 21 52.88 67.13 -22.91
N ASP A 22 53.89 67.74 -23.55
CA ASP A 22 53.86 69.17 -23.92
C ASP A 22 53.15 69.42 -25.26
N LYS A 23 52.54 68.38 -25.85
CA LYS A 23 51.82 68.49 -27.13
C LYS A 23 50.39 69.00 -26.90
N ARG A 24 50.03 70.07 -27.63
CA ARG A 24 48.66 70.60 -27.68
C ARG A 24 47.69 69.54 -28.23
N VAL A 25 46.51 69.43 -27.61
CA VAL A 25 45.43 68.55 -28.09
C VAL A 25 44.93 69.09 -29.43
N THR A 26 45.11 68.33 -30.51
CA THR A 26 44.57 68.68 -31.84
C THR A 26 43.17 68.08 -32.02
N TRP A 27 42.34 68.67 -32.88
CA TRP A 27 41.00 68.17 -33.22
C TRP A 27 41.00 66.69 -33.64
N LEU A 28 42.02 66.25 -34.39
CA LEU A 28 42.24 64.85 -34.76
C LEU A 28 42.39 63.91 -33.54
N THR A 29 42.93 64.41 -32.43
CA THR A 29 43.08 63.63 -31.19
C THR A 29 41.72 63.42 -30.50
N ILE A 30 40.83 64.41 -30.56
CA ILE A 30 39.46 64.33 -30.00
C ILE A 30 38.59 63.41 -30.87
N VAL A 31 38.64 63.55 -32.19
CA VAL A 31 37.94 62.65 -33.12
C VAL A 31 38.41 61.20 -32.94
N GLY A 32 39.73 60.99 -32.81
CA GLY A 32 40.29 59.68 -32.48
C GLY A 32 39.73 59.11 -31.17
N LEU A 33 39.69 59.91 -30.10
CA LEU A 33 39.18 59.50 -28.79
C LEU A 33 37.70 59.10 -28.81
N VAL A 34 36.86 59.81 -29.57
CA VAL A 34 35.42 59.50 -29.72
C VAL A 34 35.18 58.28 -30.60
N LEU A 35 36.02 58.06 -31.62
CA LEU A 35 35.92 56.89 -32.49
C LEU A 35 36.40 55.60 -31.82
N VAL A 36 37.31 55.65 -30.83
CA VAL A 36 37.82 54.43 -30.18
C VAL A 36 36.69 53.57 -29.60
N PRO A 37 35.80 54.07 -28.72
CA PRO A 37 34.72 53.26 -28.17
C PRO A 37 33.72 52.78 -29.24
N LEU A 38 33.48 53.57 -30.30
CA LEU A 38 32.56 53.23 -31.38
C LEU A 38 33.08 52.10 -32.28
N VAL A 39 34.36 52.13 -32.64
CA VAL A 39 34.99 51.06 -33.44
C VAL A 39 35.08 49.78 -32.63
N ILE A 40 35.45 49.89 -31.35
CA ILE A 40 35.51 48.73 -30.44
C ILE A 40 34.12 48.14 -30.23
N GLY A 41 33.13 48.97 -29.89
CA GLY A 41 31.74 48.55 -29.69
C GLY A 41 31.10 47.97 -30.95
N GLY A 42 31.30 48.60 -32.11
CA GLY A 42 30.78 48.13 -33.39
C GLY A 42 31.35 46.78 -33.82
N LEU A 43 32.66 46.57 -33.67
CA LEU A 43 33.29 45.28 -33.98
C LEU A 43 32.83 44.17 -33.02
N LEU A 44 32.65 44.48 -31.73
CA LEU A 44 32.16 43.51 -30.75
C LEU A 44 30.70 43.16 -30.98
N VAL A 45 29.82 44.14 -31.22
CA VAL A 45 28.42 43.88 -31.54
C VAL A 45 28.31 43.07 -32.83
N TRP A 46 29.06 43.40 -33.89
CA TRP A 46 29.05 42.62 -35.12
C TRP A 46 29.52 41.17 -34.91
N ALA A 47 30.47 40.94 -34.01
CA ALA A 47 30.93 39.61 -33.66
C ALA A 47 29.97 38.84 -32.75
N LEU A 48 29.23 39.52 -31.86
CA LEU A 48 28.42 38.92 -30.78
C LEU A 48 26.90 38.94 -31.03
N TRP A 49 26.43 39.58 -32.09
CA TRP A 49 25.00 39.70 -32.40
C TRP A 49 24.43 38.41 -33.03
N ASN A 50 23.32 37.90 -32.49
CA ASN A 50 22.61 36.68 -32.91
C ASN A 50 23.50 35.45 -33.20
N PRO A 51 24.28 34.95 -32.22
CA PRO A 51 25.12 33.76 -32.42
C PRO A 51 24.29 32.49 -32.60
N THR A 52 23.08 32.43 -32.04
CA THR A 52 22.22 31.24 -32.08
C THR A 52 21.56 31.01 -33.44
N GLU A 53 21.18 32.06 -34.17
CA GLU A 53 20.60 31.93 -35.53
C GLU A 53 21.66 31.49 -36.57
N ARG A 54 22.95 31.67 -36.27
CA ARG A 54 24.07 31.26 -37.14
C ARG A 54 24.52 29.81 -36.91
N LEU A 55 23.88 29.08 -36.00
CA LEU A 55 24.17 27.67 -35.76
C LEU A 55 23.61 26.74 -36.87
N GLY A 56 22.66 27.20 -37.68
CA GLY A 56 22.07 26.42 -38.78
C GLY A 56 23.06 25.93 -39.85
N ASP A 57 24.21 26.58 -39.98
CA ASP A 57 25.27 26.21 -40.94
C ASP A 57 26.25 25.14 -40.42
N VAL A 58 26.04 24.65 -39.19
CA VAL A 58 26.95 23.73 -38.53
C VAL A 58 26.45 22.28 -38.62
N LYS A 59 27.27 21.38 -39.20
CA LYS A 59 26.90 19.97 -39.41
C LYS A 59 27.28 19.08 -38.23
N ALA A 60 26.37 18.19 -37.83
CA ALA A 60 26.63 17.11 -36.87
C ALA A 60 26.33 15.77 -37.54
N ALA A 61 27.12 14.75 -37.26
CA ALA A 61 26.96 13.43 -37.86
C ALA A 61 26.30 12.44 -36.90
N VAL A 62 25.45 11.56 -37.43
CA VAL A 62 24.95 10.38 -36.72
C VAL A 62 25.48 9.14 -37.45
N VAL A 63 26.14 8.25 -36.72
CA VAL A 63 26.58 6.94 -37.19
C VAL A 63 25.74 5.88 -36.49
N ASN A 64 24.92 5.15 -37.23
CA ASN A 64 24.11 4.07 -36.68
C ASN A 64 24.72 2.70 -37.00
N LEU A 65 25.40 2.10 -36.02
CA LEU A 65 25.94 0.74 -36.13
C LEU A 65 24.98 -0.32 -35.55
N ASP A 66 23.85 0.10 -34.96
CA ASP A 66 22.94 -0.77 -34.24
C ASP A 66 22.34 -1.87 -35.14
N GLN A 67 22.20 -3.06 -34.55
CA GLN A 67 21.46 -4.16 -35.17
C GLN A 67 20.07 -4.29 -34.55
N PRO A 68 19.00 -4.38 -35.37
CA PRO A 68 17.67 -4.58 -34.85
C PRO A 68 17.57 -5.92 -34.12
N VAL A 69 16.81 -5.95 -33.03
CA VAL A 69 16.55 -7.18 -32.26
C VAL A 69 15.11 -7.62 -32.43
N THR A 70 14.83 -8.90 -32.28
CA THR A 70 13.45 -9.41 -32.30
C THR A 70 13.01 -9.67 -30.86
N VAL A 71 11.94 -9.01 -30.42
CA VAL A 71 11.31 -9.23 -29.12
C VAL A 71 9.89 -9.69 -29.41
N ASN A 72 9.51 -10.88 -28.90
CA ASN A 72 8.18 -11.47 -29.09
C ASN A 72 7.73 -11.57 -30.57
N GLY A 73 8.64 -11.95 -31.48
CA GLY A 73 8.35 -12.08 -32.91
C GLY A 73 8.26 -10.76 -33.68
N GLN A 74 8.44 -9.61 -33.02
CA GLN A 74 8.46 -8.30 -33.67
C GLN A 74 9.88 -7.74 -33.73
N VAL A 75 10.27 -7.22 -34.89
CA VAL A 75 11.57 -6.56 -35.09
C VAL A 75 11.54 -5.16 -34.49
N VAL A 76 12.43 -4.89 -33.53
CA VAL A 76 12.55 -3.62 -32.80
C VAL A 76 13.87 -2.94 -33.17
N PRO A 77 13.87 -1.95 -34.09
CA PRO A 77 15.07 -1.27 -34.57
C PRO A 77 15.32 0.06 -33.83
N LEU A 78 15.53 0.02 -32.52
CA LEU A 78 15.63 1.23 -31.68
C LEU A 78 16.75 2.18 -32.12
N GLY A 79 17.91 1.67 -32.55
CA GLY A 79 19.00 2.52 -33.06
C GLY A 79 18.62 3.28 -34.33
N ARG A 80 17.83 2.65 -35.24
CA ARG A 80 17.31 3.35 -36.43
C ARG A 80 16.28 4.41 -36.06
N GLN A 81 15.41 4.14 -35.09
CA GLN A 81 14.42 5.11 -34.61
C GLN A 81 15.10 6.31 -33.93
N MET A 82 16.15 6.07 -33.15
CA MET A 82 16.96 7.12 -32.54
C MET A 82 17.69 7.97 -33.60
N ALA A 83 18.32 7.34 -34.58
CA ALA A 83 18.96 8.06 -35.69
C ALA A 83 17.97 8.93 -36.47
N ALA A 84 16.77 8.40 -36.76
CA ALA A 84 15.70 9.15 -37.40
C ALA A 84 15.19 10.30 -36.52
N GLY A 85 15.11 10.10 -35.20
CA GLY A 85 14.75 11.16 -34.24
C GLY A 85 15.75 12.31 -34.23
N LEU A 86 17.05 12.01 -34.29
CA LEU A 86 18.11 13.01 -34.38
C LEU A 86 18.03 13.79 -35.71
N LEU A 87 17.77 13.10 -36.83
CA LEU A 87 17.60 13.73 -38.15
C LEU A 87 16.31 14.57 -38.26
N GLY A 88 15.25 14.20 -37.52
CA GLY A 88 13.93 14.82 -37.59
C GLY A 88 13.65 15.90 -36.54
N ALA A 89 14.57 16.16 -35.62
CA ALA A 89 14.42 17.17 -34.57
C ALA A 89 14.38 18.58 -35.19
N LYS A 90 13.17 19.12 -35.41
CA LYS A 90 12.91 20.42 -36.06
C LYS A 90 13.37 21.67 -35.27
N ASN A 91 14.04 21.51 -34.13
CA ASN A 91 14.43 22.64 -33.26
C ASN A 91 15.94 22.95 -33.39
N ASP A 92 16.28 23.68 -34.46
CA ASP A 92 17.07 24.92 -34.52
C ASP A 92 18.51 25.04 -33.97
N ASN A 93 19.40 24.05 -34.05
CA ASN A 93 20.84 24.32 -33.80
C ASN A 93 21.88 23.55 -34.65
N PHE A 94 21.53 22.44 -35.32
CA PHE A 94 22.50 21.67 -36.13
C PHE A 94 21.83 21.04 -37.35
N THR A 95 22.57 20.95 -38.45
CA THR A 95 22.18 20.09 -39.57
C THR A 95 22.72 18.68 -39.33
N TRP A 96 21.83 17.76 -38.97
CA TRP A 96 22.19 16.36 -38.76
C TRP A 96 22.38 15.63 -40.09
N VAL A 97 23.51 14.95 -40.24
CA VAL A 97 23.87 14.14 -41.41
C VAL A 97 24.01 12.69 -40.97
N LEU A 98 23.25 11.78 -41.58
CA LEU A 98 23.48 10.35 -41.41
C LEU A 98 24.68 9.95 -42.25
N THR A 99 25.70 9.36 -41.63
CA THR A 99 26.91 8.95 -42.33
C THR A 99 27.52 7.67 -41.75
N ASP A 100 28.59 7.17 -42.37
CA ASP A 100 29.33 6.02 -41.89
C ASP A 100 30.47 6.41 -40.93
N GLN A 101 31.02 5.42 -40.21
CA GLN A 101 32.07 5.66 -39.22
C GLN A 101 33.31 6.36 -39.82
N LYS A 102 33.67 6.03 -41.07
CA LYS A 102 34.88 6.53 -41.71
C LYS A 102 34.74 8.00 -42.08
N ASP A 103 33.60 8.38 -42.65
CA ASP A 103 33.27 9.77 -42.97
C ASP A 103 33.08 10.60 -41.70
N ALA A 104 32.46 10.05 -40.66
CA ALA A 104 32.33 10.72 -39.37
C ALA A 104 33.70 10.99 -38.71
N ASP A 105 34.61 10.02 -38.73
CA ASP A 105 35.98 10.17 -38.20
C ASP A 105 36.81 11.17 -39.02
N ALA A 106 36.64 11.19 -40.35
CA ALA A 106 37.28 12.19 -41.21
C ALA A 106 36.72 13.59 -40.96
N GLY A 107 35.40 13.73 -40.96
CA GLY A 107 34.71 14.99 -40.78
C GLY A 107 34.89 15.60 -39.39
N ILE A 108 35.06 14.79 -38.34
CA ILE A 108 35.40 15.32 -37.01
C ILE A 108 36.87 15.78 -36.94
N ALA A 109 37.78 15.11 -37.67
CA ALA A 109 39.21 15.43 -37.68
C ALA A 109 39.54 16.65 -38.55
N ASP A 110 38.85 16.83 -39.68
CA ASP A 110 39.01 17.99 -40.55
C ASP A 110 38.19 19.21 -40.08
N GLY A 111 37.14 18.99 -39.30
CA GLY A 111 36.25 20.01 -38.73
C GLY A 111 34.93 20.19 -39.49
N SER A 112 34.65 19.36 -40.50
CA SER A 112 33.38 19.31 -41.24
C SER A 112 32.19 18.95 -40.36
N TYR A 113 32.41 18.14 -39.32
CA TYR A 113 31.41 17.79 -38.31
C TYR A 113 31.86 18.29 -36.94
N VAL A 114 30.98 19.03 -36.26
CA VAL A 114 31.28 19.53 -34.90
C VAL A 114 31.06 18.48 -33.83
N ALA A 115 30.18 17.51 -34.10
CA ALA A 115 30.00 16.32 -33.29
C ALA A 115 29.59 15.11 -34.12
N VAL A 116 29.94 13.94 -33.60
CA VAL A 116 29.55 12.63 -34.11
C VAL A 116 28.86 11.88 -32.98
N VAL A 117 27.62 11.46 -33.20
CA VAL A 117 26.89 10.57 -32.31
C VAL A 117 26.93 9.16 -32.91
N THR A 118 27.60 8.23 -32.24
CA THR A 118 27.70 6.84 -32.66
C THR A 118 26.79 5.97 -31.80
N ILE A 119 25.83 5.31 -32.46
CA ILE A 119 24.95 4.32 -31.85
C ILE A 119 25.61 2.95 -32.02
N PRO A 120 26.03 2.26 -30.94
CA PRO A 120 26.80 1.02 -31.04
C PRO A 120 25.93 -0.17 -31.48
N LYS A 121 26.58 -1.23 -31.99
CA LYS A 121 25.93 -2.45 -32.52
C LYS A 121 24.94 -3.12 -31.59
N ASN A 122 25.14 -3.01 -30.27
CA ASN A 122 24.34 -3.65 -29.24
C ASN A 122 23.27 -2.73 -28.62
N PHE A 123 23.02 -1.55 -29.18
CA PHE A 123 22.14 -0.55 -28.58
C PHE A 123 20.71 -1.08 -28.39
N SER A 124 20.06 -1.59 -29.45
CA SER A 124 18.72 -2.18 -29.37
C SER A 124 18.68 -3.40 -28.44
N LYS A 125 19.74 -4.21 -28.41
CA LYS A 125 19.85 -5.37 -27.51
C LYS A 125 19.96 -4.98 -26.03
N ALA A 126 20.73 -3.93 -25.73
CA ALA A 126 20.85 -3.42 -24.36
C ALA A 126 19.56 -2.74 -23.91
N ALA A 127 18.96 -1.91 -24.77
CA ALA A 127 17.72 -1.18 -24.47
C ALA A 127 16.50 -2.10 -24.27
N THR A 128 16.51 -3.32 -24.82
CA THR A 128 15.45 -4.33 -24.65
C THR A 128 15.82 -5.45 -23.68
N SER A 129 16.96 -5.35 -22.97
CA SER A 129 17.47 -6.41 -22.09
C SER A 129 16.57 -6.74 -20.90
N THR A 130 15.61 -5.88 -20.55
CA THR A 130 14.57 -6.12 -19.54
C THR A 130 13.46 -7.06 -20.01
N ALA A 131 13.37 -7.37 -21.31
CA ALA A 131 12.40 -8.29 -21.88
C ALA A 131 12.90 -9.76 -21.95
N GLY A 132 14.12 -10.05 -21.48
CA GLY A 132 14.72 -11.38 -21.46
C GLY A 132 14.73 -12.05 -20.08
N THR A 133 14.85 -13.38 -20.04
CA THR A 133 14.77 -14.21 -18.83
C THR A 133 15.99 -14.16 -17.90
N ASP A 134 17.09 -13.53 -18.32
CA ASP A 134 18.42 -13.75 -17.72
C ASP A 134 18.83 -12.72 -16.65
N GLY A 135 17.89 -11.97 -16.07
CA GLY A 135 18.06 -11.25 -14.80
C GLY A 135 19.10 -10.12 -14.74
N ALA A 136 19.90 -9.88 -15.77
CA ALA A 136 20.91 -8.82 -15.82
C ALA A 136 20.50 -7.74 -16.83
N ALA A 137 19.61 -6.83 -16.40
CA ALA A 137 19.30 -5.63 -17.17
C ALA A 137 20.59 -4.84 -17.47
N LYS A 138 20.82 -4.50 -18.74
CA LYS A 138 21.98 -3.74 -19.21
C LYS A 138 21.56 -2.38 -19.72
N GLN A 139 22.26 -1.34 -19.30
CA GLN A 139 22.01 0.02 -19.75
C GLN A 139 22.49 0.19 -21.21
N ALA A 140 21.67 0.83 -22.06
CA ALA A 140 22.08 1.19 -23.40
C ALA A 140 22.93 2.47 -23.35
N THR A 141 24.05 2.48 -24.06
CA THR A 141 24.97 3.64 -24.10
C THR A 141 25.15 4.09 -25.54
N ILE A 142 25.42 5.38 -25.71
CA ILE A 142 25.80 6.00 -26.98
C ILE A 142 27.15 6.69 -26.80
N ASP A 143 27.93 6.74 -27.88
CA ASP A 143 29.21 7.44 -27.90
C ASP A 143 29.02 8.79 -28.60
N VAL A 144 29.48 9.87 -27.96
CA VAL A 144 29.39 11.22 -28.49
C VAL A 144 30.79 11.80 -28.51
N ARG A 145 31.28 12.08 -29.71
CA ARG A 145 32.59 12.69 -29.94
C ARG A 145 32.40 14.08 -30.49
N THR A 146 33.22 15.04 -30.05
CA THR A 146 33.21 16.42 -30.54
C THR A 146 34.55 16.77 -31.19
N SER A 147 34.52 17.65 -32.18
CA SER A 147 35.74 18.08 -32.87
C SER A 147 36.53 19.07 -32.03
N GLN A 148 37.83 18.82 -31.83
CA GLN A 148 38.74 19.76 -31.16
C GLN A 148 39.04 21.02 -32.00
N LYS A 149 38.71 21.03 -33.29
CA LYS A 149 38.82 22.21 -34.16
C LYS A 149 37.60 23.14 -34.07
N SER A 150 36.48 22.65 -33.51
CA SER A 150 35.28 23.45 -33.32
C SER A 150 35.42 24.28 -32.04
N LYS A 151 35.43 25.61 -32.16
CA LYS A 151 35.63 26.54 -31.05
C LYS A 151 34.42 26.69 -30.11
N LEU A 152 33.35 25.93 -30.32
CA LEU A 152 32.23 25.72 -29.39
C LEU A 152 31.89 24.22 -29.39
N VAL A 153 31.56 23.64 -28.23
CA VAL A 153 30.26 23.00 -27.90
C VAL A 153 30.40 22.30 -26.54
N ASP A 154 29.50 22.57 -25.57
CA ASP A 154 29.25 21.56 -24.52
C ASP A 154 27.84 21.53 -23.84
N PRO A 155 26.94 22.52 -24.00
CA PRO A 155 25.54 22.32 -23.55
C PRO A 155 24.56 21.85 -24.64
N ALA A 156 24.65 22.42 -25.85
CA ALA A 156 23.59 22.28 -26.86
C ALA A 156 23.47 20.87 -27.47
N ILE A 157 24.60 20.19 -27.72
CA ILE A 157 24.58 18.82 -28.28
C ILE A 157 24.21 17.79 -27.21
N SER A 158 24.75 17.92 -26.00
CA SER A 158 24.35 17.10 -24.86
C SER A 158 22.85 17.22 -24.57
N GLN A 159 22.29 18.42 -24.66
CA GLN A 159 20.87 18.66 -24.47
C GLN A 159 20.03 18.12 -25.64
N ALA A 160 20.44 18.34 -26.90
CA ALA A 160 19.75 17.79 -28.08
C ALA A 160 19.72 16.24 -28.08
N VAL A 161 20.86 15.61 -27.73
CA VAL A 161 20.98 14.15 -27.62
C VAL A 161 20.16 13.62 -26.43
N THR A 162 20.18 14.30 -25.28
CA THR A 162 19.40 13.91 -24.10
C THR A 162 17.90 14.08 -24.33
N THR A 163 17.44 15.18 -24.93
CA THR A 163 16.03 15.42 -25.29
C THR A 163 15.53 14.42 -26.34
N THR A 164 16.38 14.05 -27.31
CA THR A 164 16.01 13.04 -28.32
C THR A 164 15.97 11.64 -27.72
N ALA A 165 16.98 11.26 -26.91
CA ALA A 165 17.02 9.97 -26.22
C ALA A 165 15.83 9.82 -25.26
N THR A 166 15.51 10.84 -24.48
CA THR A 166 14.33 10.86 -23.60
C THR A 166 13.02 10.87 -24.39
N GLY A 167 12.95 11.57 -25.53
CA GLY A 167 11.77 11.59 -26.40
C GLY A 167 11.42 10.24 -27.05
N VAL A 168 12.44 9.45 -27.43
CA VAL A 168 12.27 8.10 -28.00
C VAL A 168 11.92 7.07 -26.92
N LEU A 169 12.45 7.21 -25.70
CA LEU A 169 12.25 6.25 -24.61
C LEU A 169 10.97 6.53 -23.77
N ASN A 170 10.63 7.80 -23.52
CA ASN A 170 9.49 8.17 -22.65
C ASN A 170 8.11 8.01 -23.31
N LYS A 171 8.03 7.89 -24.64
CA LYS A 171 6.72 7.92 -25.32
C LYS A 171 5.98 6.58 -25.33
N GLN A 172 6.59 5.47 -24.90
CA GLN A 172 5.93 4.15 -25.00
C GLN A 172 6.18 3.14 -23.87
N LEU A 173 7.25 3.23 -23.07
CA LEU A 173 7.64 2.10 -22.21
C LEU A 173 7.47 2.29 -20.70
N THR A 174 7.61 3.50 -20.15
CA THR A 174 7.91 3.58 -18.70
C THR A 174 6.78 4.07 -17.81
N THR A 175 5.93 5.02 -18.23
CA THR A 175 4.90 5.57 -17.33
C THR A 175 3.63 4.72 -17.33
N THR A 176 3.13 4.28 -18.49
CA THR A 176 1.85 3.58 -18.54
C THR A 176 1.95 2.08 -18.24
N TYR A 177 3.06 1.41 -18.56
CA TYR A 177 3.15 -0.04 -18.35
C TYR A 177 3.54 -0.37 -16.91
N LEU A 178 4.58 0.26 -16.36
CA LEU A 178 5.08 -0.08 -15.03
C LEU A 178 4.18 0.48 -13.91
N GLU A 179 3.62 1.68 -14.07
CA GLU A 179 2.70 2.23 -13.08
C GLU A 179 1.40 1.41 -13.00
N ASN A 180 0.80 1.05 -14.15
CA ASN A 180 -0.41 0.23 -14.18
C ASN A 180 -0.18 -1.20 -13.70
N VAL A 181 1.00 -1.79 -13.93
CA VAL A 181 1.32 -3.13 -13.44
C VAL A 181 1.52 -3.13 -11.92
N TYR A 182 2.26 -2.16 -11.35
CA TYR A 182 2.45 -2.08 -9.90
C TYR A 182 1.18 -1.65 -9.16
N VAL A 183 0.38 -0.74 -9.72
CA VAL A 183 -0.96 -0.42 -9.20
C VAL A 183 -1.89 -1.64 -9.32
N GLY A 184 -1.78 -2.40 -10.42
CA GLY A 184 -2.50 -3.65 -10.62
C GLY A 184 -2.18 -4.70 -9.57
N PHE A 185 -0.91 -4.88 -9.20
CA PHE A 185 -0.49 -5.80 -8.14
C PHE A 185 -1.00 -5.38 -6.75
N ASN A 186 -0.90 -4.09 -6.38
CA ASN A 186 -1.47 -3.62 -5.13
C ASN A 186 -3.00 -3.77 -5.12
N THR A 187 -3.69 -3.49 -6.24
CA THR A 187 -5.14 -3.68 -6.37
C THR A 187 -5.52 -5.16 -6.23
N LEU A 188 -4.75 -6.06 -6.87
CA LEU A 188 -4.94 -7.51 -6.75
C LEU A 188 -4.71 -7.97 -5.31
N HIS A 189 -3.65 -7.49 -4.66
CA HIS A 189 -3.35 -7.76 -3.25
C HIS A 189 -4.53 -7.32 -2.37
N ASP A 190 -5.02 -6.09 -2.52
CA ASP A 190 -6.15 -5.57 -1.74
C ASP A 190 -7.44 -6.38 -1.97
N GLN A 191 -7.73 -6.74 -3.22
CA GLN A 191 -8.94 -7.51 -3.56
C GLN A 191 -8.84 -8.96 -3.07
N LEU A 192 -7.66 -9.57 -3.11
CA LEU A 192 -7.42 -10.88 -2.49
C LEU A 192 -7.47 -10.82 -0.97
N ALA A 193 -7.00 -9.74 -0.34
CA ALA A 193 -7.13 -9.54 1.10
C ALA A 193 -8.60 -9.41 1.53
N LYS A 194 -9.42 -8.69 0.75
CA LYS A 194 -10.88 -8.64 0.95
C LYS A 194 -11.53 -10.00 0.75
N ALA A 195 -11.11 -10.75 -0.28
CA ALA A 195 -11.60 -12.10 -0.51
C ALA A 195 -11.21 -13.04 0.64
N ALA A 196 -9.99 -12.95 1.17
CA ALA A 196 -9.53 -13.70 2.34
C ALA A 196 -10.39 -13.39 3.56
N THR A 197 -10.65 -12.10 3.83
CA THR A 197 -11.55 -11.66 4.90
C THR A 197 -12.97 -12.20 4.72
N GLY A 198 -13.47 -12.20 3.48
CA GLY A 198 -14.76 -12.79 3.12
C GLY A 198 -14.80 -14.30 3.37
N ALA A 199 -13.73 -15.02 3.01
CA ALA A 199 -13.60 -16.45 3.25
C ALA A 199 -13.49 -16.78 4.76
N HIS A 200 -12.79 -15.96 5.55
CA HIS A 200 -12.79 -16.06 7.02
C HIS A 200 -14.18 -15.87 7.62
N SER A 201 -14.92 -14.87 7.13
CA SER A 201 -16.31 -14.61 7.56
C SER A 201 -17.23 -15.78 7.20
N LEU A 202 -17.09 -16.33 5.99
CA LEU A 202 -17.82 -17.51 5.54
C LEU A 202 -17.49 -18.74 6.40
N SER A 203 -16.19 -19.00 6.65
CA SER A 203 -15.72 -20.08 7.52
C SER A 203 -16.31 -19.97 8.93
N SER A 204 -16.30 -18.76 9.49
CA SER A 204 -16.87 -18.50 10.83
C SER A 204 -18.38 -18.75 10.83
N GLY A 205 -19.10 -18.25 9.83
CA GLY A 205 -20.55 -18.48 9.69
C GLY A 205 -20.90 -19.96 9.50
N LEU A 206 -20.10 -20.71 8.74
CA LEU A 206 -20.28 -22.15 8.56
C LEU A 206 -19.94 -22.94 9.83
N THR A 207 -18.96 -22.50 10.62
CA THR A 207 -18.67 -23.08 11.94
C THR A 207 -19.84 -22.87 12.90
N GLN A 208 -20.46 -21.69 12.87
CA GLN A 208 -21.66 -21.41 13.65
C GLN A 208 -22.86 -22.24 13.18
N LEU A 209 -23.04 -22.41 11.86
CA LEU A 209 -24.04 -23.30 11.30
C LEU A 209 -23.81 -24.75 11.74
N ALA A 210 -22.58 -25.25 11.66
CA ALA A 210 -22.23 -26.60 12.10
C ALA A 210 -22.56 -26.81 13.57
N SER A 211 -22.16 -25.88 14.45
CA SER A 211 -22.54 -25.89 15.86
C SER A 211 -24.05 -25.92 16.06
N GLY A 212 -24.80 -25.07 15.33
CA GLY A 212 -26.27 -25.06 15.37
C GLY A 212 -26.89 -26.38 14.91
N THR A 213 -26.30 -27.06 13.91
CA THR A 213 -26.78 -28.38 13.45
C THR A 213 -26.47 -29.50 14.44
N HIS A 214 -25.35 -29.43 15.16
CA HIS A 214 -25.06 -30.35 16.27
C HIS A 214 -26.07 -30.14 17.41
N GLN A 215 -26.36 -28.90 17.79
CA GLN A 215 -27.40 -28.57 18.78
C GLN A 215 -28.79 -29.05 18.34
N LEU A 216 -29.10 -28.94 17.05
CA LEU A 216 -30.34 -29.47 16.47
C LEU A 216 -30.41 -30.99 16.56
N ALA A 217 -29.29 -31.69 16.31
CA ALA A 217 -29.22 -33.14 16.43
C ALA A 217 -29.45 -33.60 17.88
N ASP A 218 -28.79 -32.94 18.83
CA ASP A 218 -28.95 -33.20 20.27
C ASP A 218 -30.39 -32.95 20.72
N GLY A 219 -30.97 -31.80 20.32
CA GLY A 219 -32.36 -31.45 20.63
C GLY A 219 -33.36 -32.43 20.04
N ALA A 220 -33.15 -32.89 18.80
CA ALA A 220 -33.97 -33.92 18.18
C ALA A 220 -33.85 -35.27 18.92
N GLY A 221 -32.65 -35.63 19.38
CA GLY A 221 -32.42 -36.83 20.19
C GLY A 221 -33.14 -36.78 21.55
N GLN A 222 -33.10 -35.63 22.22
CA GLN A 222 -33.84 -35.38 23.46
C GLN A 222 -35.36 -35.47 23.25
N LEU A 223 -35.86 -34.86 22.17
CA LEU A 223 -37.28 -34.88 21.83
C LEU A 223 -37.78 -36.30 21.50
N SER A 224 -36.99 -37.09 20.75
CA SER A 224 -37.27 -38.51 20.48
C SER A 224 -37.36 -39.33 21.77
N SER A 225 -36.39 -39.13 22.67
CA SER A 225 -36.35 -39.82 23.96
C SER A 225 -37.57 -39.46 24.83
N GLY A 226 -37.93 -38.17 24.88
CA GLY A 226 -39.10 -37.68 25.59
C GLY A 226 -40.42 -38.23 25.02
N ALA A 227 -40.55 -38.28 23.69
CA ALA A 227 -41.71 -38.86 23.02
C ALA A 227 -41.85 -40.37 23.30
N THR A 228 -40.74 -41.10 23.32
CA THR A 228 -40.71 -42.53 23.67
C THR A 228 -41.11 -42.76 25.13
N ALA A 229 -40.62 -41.92 26.05
CA ALA A 229 -41.01 -41.95 27.46
C ALA A 229 -42.50 -41.63 27.65
N LEU A 230 -43.03 -40.65 26.91
CA LEU A 230 -44.45 -40.32 26.92
C LEU A 230 -45.31 -41.49 26.41
N SER A 231 -44.96 -42.10 25.27
CA SER A 231 -45.66 -43.27 24.73
C SER A 231 -45.67 -44.43 25.74
N SER A 232 -44.52 -44.70 26.37
CA SER A 232 -44.41 -45.73 27.41
C SER A 232 -45.27 -45.42 28.65
N GLY A 233 -45.29 -44.16 29.09
CA GLY A 233 -46.12 -43.71 30.20
C GLY A 233 -47.61 -43.82 29.93
N LEU A 234 -48.03 -43.48 28.70
CA LEU A 234 -49.40 -43.66 28.24
C LEU A 234 -49.77 -45.14 28.15
N GLY A 235 -48.89 -46.01 27.67
CA GLY A 235 -49.10 -47.47 27.70
C GLY A 235 -49.40 -47.98 29.11
N ARG A 236 -48.60 -47.58 30.11
CA ARG A 236 -48.85 -47.94 31.51
C ARG A 236 -50.19 -47.41 32.05
N LEU A 237 -50.60 -46.22 31.63
CA LEU A 237 -51.89 -45.65 32.02
C LEU A 237 -53.06 -46.41 31.36
N SER A 238 -52.92 -46.83 30.10
CA SER A 238 -53.87 -47.68 29.37
C SER A 238 -54.06 -49.03 30.06
N ASP A 239 -52.95 -49.68 30.45
CA ASP A 239 -52.96 -50.94 31.19
C ASP A 239 -53.67 -50.78 32.54
N GLY A 240 -53.37 -49.71 33.28
CA GLY A 240 -54.00 -49.40 34.56
C GLY A 240 -55.51 -49.16 34.44
N ALA A 241 -55.94 -48.43 33.40
CA ALA A 241 -57.36 -48.19 33.12
C ALA A 241 -58.09 -49.48 32.71
N SER A 242 -57.44 -50.35 31.92
CA SER A 242 -57.97 -51.67 31.55
C SER A 242 -58.10 -52.59 32.78
N GLY A 243 -57.11 -52.55 33.67
CA GLY A 243 -57.14 -53.26 34.96
C GLY A 243 -58.28 -52.77 35.87
N LEU A 244 -58.47 -51.44 35.96
CA LEU A 244 -59.58 -50.85 36.70
C LEU A 244 -60.94 -51.27 36.11
N SER A 245 -61.09 -51.24 34.78
CA SER A 245 -62.31 -51.70 34.09
C SER A 245 -62.62 -53.16 34.42
N SER A 246 -61.62 -54.03 34.35
CA SER A 246 -61.76 -55.47 34.66
C SER A 246 -62.15 -55.72 36.12
N GLY A 247 -61.52 -54.99 37.06
CA GLY A 247 -61.84 -55.06 38.49
C GLY A 247 -63.26 -54.59 38.80
N LEU A 248 -63.69 -53.49 38.18
CA LEU A 248 -65.06 -52.97 38.31
C LEU A 248 -66.10 -53.91 37.68
N GLY A 249 -65.79 -54.55 36.56
CA GLY A 249 -66.65 -55.57 35.95
C GLY A 249 -66.82 -56.81 36.85
N THR A 250 -65.74 -57.23 37.50
CA THR A 250 -65.78 -58.32 38.50
C THR A 250 -66.65 -57.93 39.70
N LEU A 251 -66.47 -56.70 40.22
CA LEU A 251 -67.29 -56.18 41.32
C LEU A 251 -68.78 -56.10 40.94
N SER A 252 -69.10 -55.61 39.75
CA SER A 252 -70.48 -55.55 39.24
C SER A 252 -71.12 -56.94 39.16
N THR A 253 -70.38 -57.94 38.68
CA THR A 253 -70.82 -59.34 38.62
C THR A 253 -71.11 -59.89 40.01
N ASN A 254 -70.22 -59.66 40.97
CA ASN A 254 -70.38 -60.11 42.35
C ASN A 254 -71.56 -59.39 43.04
N MET A 255 -71.77 -58.11 42.79
CA MET A 255 -72.92 -57.36 43.32
C MET A 255 -74.24 -57.85 42.73
N THR A 256 -74.26 -58.22 41.45
CA THR A 256 -75.43 -58.85 40.82
C THR A 256 -75.72 -60.22 41.45
N ALA A 257 -74.69 -61.04 41.70
CA ALA A 257 -74.84 -62.31 42.38
C ALA A 257 -75.37 -62.15 43.83
N TYR A 258 -74.83 -61.18 44.58
CA TYR A 258 -75.31 -60.86 45.92
C TYR A 258 -76.78 -60.39 45.90
N ALA A 259 -77.14 -59.52 44.96
CA ALA A 259 -78.52 -59.06 44.80
C ALA A 259 -79.49 -60.22 44.55
N ASN A 260 -79.13 -61.13 43.63
CA ASN A 260 -79.93 -62.31 43.32
C ASN A 260 -80.10 -63.21 44.55
N GLY A 261 -79.02 -63.45 45.31
CA GLY A 261 -79.08 -64.21 46.56
C GLY A 261 -79.95 -63.54 47.63
N ALA A 262 -79.85 -62.22 47.78
CA ALA A 262 -80.69 -61.44 48.70
C ALA A 262 -82.17 -61.47 48.28
N SER A 263 -82.49 -61.36 46.98
CA SER A 263 -83.85 -61.53 46.46
C SER A 263 -84.40 -62.93 46.71
N GLN A 264 -83.58 -63.97 46.51
CA GLN A 264 -83.97 -65.35 46.79
C GLN A 264 -84.20 -65.58 48.29
N GLY A 265 -83.37 -64.99 49.14
CA GLY A 265 -83.55 -64.96 50.59
C GLY A 265 -84.82 -64.24 51.01
N ALA A 266 -85.12 -63.08 50.41
CA ALA A 266 -86.34 -62.33 50.65
C ALA A 266 -87.58 -63.15 50.28
N ALA A 267 -87.57 -63.81 49.12
CA ALA A 267 -88.66 -64.68 48.67
C ALA A 267 -88.88 -65.86 49.64
N SER A 268 -87.79 -66.51 50.07
CA SER A 268 -87.85 -67.60 51.04
C SER A 268 -88.35 -67.13 52.41
N ALA A 269 -88.05 -65.89 52.79
CA ALA A 269 -88.48 -65.28 54.04
C ALA A 269 -89.97 -64.87 54.06
N GLN A 270 -90.65 -64.76 52.91
CA GLN A 270 -92.04 -64.27 52.83
C GLN A 270 -93.03 -65.15 53.61
N ALA A 271 -92.79 -66.46 53.71
CA ALA A 271 -93.66 -67.37 54.43
C ALA A 271 -93.46 -67.34 55.96
N LEU A 272 -92.31 -66.86 56.44
CA LEU A 272 -91.95 -66.91 57.86
C LEU A 272 -92.85 -66.02 58.74
N PRO A 273 -93.17 -64.76 58.38
CA PRO A 273 -94.08 -63.93 59.16
C PRO A 273 -95.47 -64.56 59.32
N ALA A 274 -96.00 -65.20 58.27
CA ALA A 274 -97.29 -65.88 58.34
C ALA A 274 -97.24 -67.08 59.30
N GLY A 275 -96.19 -67.91 59.24
CA GLY A 275 -95.99 -69.01 60.18
C GLY A 275 -95.77 -68.54 61.62
N ALA A 276 -95.01 -67.45 61.82
CA ALA A 276 -94.78 -66.86 63.13
C ALA A 276 -96.08 -66.23 63.70
N ALA A 277 -96.89 -65.60 62.87
CA ALA A 277 -98.21 -65.09 63.26
C ALA A 277 -99.18 -66.23 63.60
N GLN A 278 -99.13 -67.35 62.87
CA GLN A 278 -99.91 -68.55 63.20
C GLN A 278 -99.47 -69.15 64.55
N LEU A 279 -98.17 -69.20 64.83
CA LEU A 279 -97.63 -69.61 66.13
C LEU A 279 -98.05 -68.66 67.26
N ALA A 280 -97.98 -67.34 67.03
CA ALA A 280 -98.42 -66.32 67.98
C ALA A 280 -99.93 -66.44 68.26
N SER A 281 -100.76 -66.65 67.22
CA SER A 281 -102.20 -66.88 67.36
C SER A 281 -102.51 -68.19 68.11
N GLY A 282 -101.82 -69.29 67.80
CA GLY A 282 -102.00 -70.56 68.49
C GLY A 282 -101.62 -70.49 69.97
N THR A 283 -100.50 -69.84 70.29
CA THR A 283 -100.06 -69.65 71.69
C THR A 283 -100.95 -68.67 72.46
N ALA A 284 -101.49 -67.63 71.79
CA ALA A 284 -102.54 -66.79 72.34
C ALA A 284 -103.81 -67.59 72.64
N GLY A 285 -104.24 -68.47 71.73
CA GLY A 285 -105.37 -69.38 71.95
C GLY A 285 -105.16 -70.33 73.12
N VAL A 286 -103.95 -70.88 73.28
CA VAL A 286 -103.58 -71.69 74.47
C VAL A 286 -103.65 -70.86 75.74
N ARG A 287 -103.08 -69.66 75.75
CA ARG A 287 -103.17 -68.72 76.89
C ARG A 287 -104.63 -68.43 77.26
N ASP A 288 -105.48 -68.14 76.27
CA ASP A 288 -106.88 -67.80 76.48
C ASP A 288 -107.67 -69.01 76.98
N GLY A 289 -107.40 -70.22 76.46
CA GLY A 289 -107.97 -71.48 76.94
C GLY A 289 -107.54 -71.83 78.37
N VAL A 290 -106.27 -71.63 78.71
CA VAL A 290 -105.76 -71.78 80.09
C VAL A 290 -106.44 -70.76 81.02
N ALA A 291 -106.55 -69.49 80.60
CA ALA A 291 -107.24 -68.46 81.37
C ALA A 291 -108.72 -68.80 81.59
N ALA A 292 -109.42 -69.30 80.56
CA ALA A 292 -110.81 -69.76 80.68
C ALA A 292 -110.95 -70.98 81.61
N THR A 293 -110.00 -71.92 81.56
CA THR A 293 -109.95 -73.09 82.46
C THR A 293 -109.75 -72.66 83.91
N VAL A 294 -108.82 -71.74 84.16
CA VAL A 294 -108.59 -71.14 85.49
C VAL A 294 -109.85 -70.42 85.96
N ALA A 295 -110.49 -69.60 85.12
CA ALA A 295 -111.73 -68.91 85.47
C ALA A 295 -112.88 -69.88 85.79
N GLY A 296 -113.06 -70.92 84.97
CA GLY A 296 -114.06 -71.96 85.19
C GLY A 296 -113.84 -72.74 86.48
N LEU A 297 -112.59 -73.12 86.79
CA LEU A 297 -112.24 -73.74 88.07
C LEU A 297 -112.53 -72.82 89.26
N GLY A 298 -112.29 -71.51 89.11
CA GLY A 298 -112.70 -70.52 90.11
C GLY A 298 -114.21 -70.54 90.36
N THR A 299 -115.03 -70.51 89.29
CA THR A 299 -116.50 -70.58 89.43
C THR A 299 -116.99 -71.91 90.03
N LEU A 300 -116.32 -73.01 89.71
CA LEU A 300 -116.62 -74.34 90.25
C LEU A 300 -116.27 -74.38 91.75
N TYR A 301 -115.12 -73.82 92.13
CA TYR A 301 -114.72 -73.67 93.52
C TYR A 301 -115.74 -72.84 94.31
N ASP A 302 -116.11 -71.66 93.82
CA ASP A 302 -117.11 -70.79 94.46
C ASP A 302 -118.46 -71.51 94.67
N SER A 303 -118.89 -72.29 93.67
CA SER A 303 -120.12 -73.09 93.72
C SER A 303 -120.04 -74.24 94.72
N CYS A 304 -118.89 -74.94 94.76
CA CYS A 304 -118.61 -76.02 95.73
C CYS A 304 -118.68 -75.51 97.16
N VAL A 305 -117.99 -74.40 97.43
CA VAL A 305 -117.97 -73.75 98.76
C VAL A 305 -119.38 -73.35 99.20
N THR A 306 -120.19 -72.84 98.27
CA THR A 306 -121.59 -72.46 98.53
C THR A 306 -122.46 -73.67 98.90
N ALA A 307 -122.23 -74.84 98.30
CA ALA A 307 -123.03 -76.05 98.52
C ALA A 307 -122.60 -76.88 99.74
N HIS A 308 -121.30 -76.95 100.05
CA HIS A 308 -120.73 -77.93 101.02
C HIS A 308 -119.83 -77.32 102.11
N THR A 309 -119.51 -76.02 102.07
CA THR A 309 -118.52 -75.27 102.88
C THR A 309 -117.06 -75.41 102.42
N ALA A 310 -116.23 -74.40 102.73
CA ALA A 310 -114.83 -74.31 102.28
C ALA A 310 -113.90 -75.39 102.83
N THR A 311 -114.31 -76.13 103.88
CA THR A 311 -113.52 -77.20 104.48
C THR A 311 -113.83 -78.58 103.89
N ASP A 312 -114.78 -78.69 102.95
CA ASP A 312 -115.04 -79.95 102.27
C ASP A 312 -113.79 -80.41 101.47
N PRO A 313 -113.34 -81.67 101.61
CA PRO A 313 -112.16 -82.18 100.91
C PRO A 313 -112.22 -82.00 99.38
N THR A 314 -113.42 -82.04 98.80
CA THR A 314 -113.65 -81.82 97.37
C THR A 314 -113.34 -80.37 96.99
N CYS A 315 -113.82 -79.40 97.77
CA CYS A 315 -113.56 -77.99 97.51
C CYS A 315 -112.07 -77.63 97.73
N GLN A 316 -111.40 -78.24 98.72
CA GLN A 316 -109.96 -78.08 98.94
C GLN A 316 -109.11 -78.65 97.79
N GLY A 317 -109.52 -79.80 97.22
CA GLY A 317 -108.87 -80.37 96.03
C GLY A 317 -109.00 -79.47 94.80
N ILE A 318 -110.16 -78.85 94.61
CA ILE A 318 -110.39 -77.86 93.55
C ILE A 318 -109.54 -76.61 93.78
N GLU A 319 -109.48 -76.08 95.01
CA GLU A 319 -108.65 -74.92 95.36
C GLU A 319 -107.17 -75.17 95.13
N ALA A 320 -106.64 -76.33 95.56
CA ALA A 320 -105.24 -76.68 95.35
C ALA A 320 -104.88 -76.73 93.85
N THR A 321 -105.79 -77.30 93.03
CA THR A 321 -105.63 -77.35 91.57
C THR A 321 -105.70 -75.95 90.95
N PHE A 322 -106.66 -75.14 91.38
CA PHE A 322 -106.84 -73.76 90.92
C PHE A 322 -105.64 -72.87 91.27
N SER A 323 -105.19 -72.90 92.52
CA SER A 323 -104.02 -72.15 93.02
C SER A 323 -102.73 -72.58 92.34
N SER A 324 -102.54 -73.87 92.05
CA SER A 324 -101.38 -74.35 91.29
C SER A 324 -101.40 -73.83 89.84
N LEU A 325 -102.56 -73.79 89.19
CA LEU A 325 -102.69 -73.30 87.81
C LEU A 325 -102.49 -71.77 87.71
N LYS A 326 -102.95 -71.03 88.72
CA LYS A 326 -102.86 -69.56 88.83
C LYS A 326 -101.54 -69.05 89.40
N ASN A 327 -100.62 -69.93 89.79
CA ASN A 327 -99.36 -69.53 90.39
C ASN A 327 -98.61 -68.51 89.49
N PRO A 328 -98.17 -67.35 90.02
CA PRO A 328 -97.53 -66.32 89.22
C PRO A 328 -96.11 -66.71 88.73
N ASP A 329 -95.48 -67.73 89.32
CA ASP A 329 -94.22 -68.27 88.80
C ASP A 329 -94.49 -69.12 87.55
N PRO A 330 -94.01 -68.72 86.35
CA PRO A 330 -94.22 -69.49 85.12
C PRO A 330 -93.57 -70.88 85.12
N ARG A 331 -92.69 -71.19 86.08
CA ARG A 331 -92.12 -72.54 86.25
C ARG A 331 -93.10 -73.51 86.89
N VAL A 332 -94.11 -73.00 87.59
CA VAL A 332 -95.03 -73.79 88.41
C VAL A 332 -96.48 -73.57 88.00
N GLY A 333 -96.83 -72.35 87.58
CA GLY A 333 -98.17 -71.96 87.15
C GLY A 333 -98.35 -71.97 85.64
N LEU A 334 -99.36 -72.72 85.19
CA LEU A 334 -99.67 -72.88 83.76
C LEU A 334 -100.12 -71.56 83.11
N GLN A 335 -100.82 -70.68 83.85
CA GLN A 335 -101.30 -69.42 83.31
C GLN A 335 -100.16 -68.43 83.02
N ALA A 336 -99.20 -68.30 83.94
CA ALA A 336 -98.02 -67.46 83.75
C ALA A 336 -97.13 -68.00 82.61
N ALA A 337 -96.94 -69.32 82.53
CA ALA A 337 -96.22 -69.98 81.45
C ALA A 337 -96.86 -69.70 80.08
N ALA A 338 -98.17 -69.88 79.95
CA ALA A 338 -98.89 -69.65 78.71
C ALA A 338 -98.84 -68.17 78.27
N THR A 339 -98.87 -67.24 79.22
CA THR A 339 -98.73 -65.80 78.95
C THR A 339 -97.33 -65.45 78.43
N GLN A 340 -96.28 -66.00 79.06
CA GLN A 340 -94.89 -65.78 78.64
C GLN A 340 -94.61 -66.37 77.25
N VAL A 341 -95.13 -67.57 76.96
CA VAL A 341 -95.00 -68.20 75.64
C VAL A 341 -95.73 -67.39 74.56
N ALA A 342 -96.95 -66.92 74.84
CA ALA A 342 -97.70 -66.07 73.90
C ALA A 342 -96.98 -64.74 73.63
N ALA A 343 -96.44 -64.08 74.67
CA ALA A 343 -95.66 -62.85 74.51
C ALA A 343 -94.37 -63.08 73.72
N GLY A 344 -93.65 -64.18 73.98
CA GLY A 344 -92.44 -64.55 73.25
C GLY A 344 -92.71 -64.85 71.77
N ALA A 345 -93.79 -65.57 71.47
CA ALA A 345 -94.21 -65.85 70.10
C ALA A 345 -94.60 -64.58 69.35
N GLN A 346 -95.31 -63.65 70.00
CA GLN A 346 -95.63 -62.35 69.43
C GLN A 346 -94.37 -61.53 69.13
N GLN A 347 -93.45 -61.42 70.10
CA GLN A 347 -92.17 -60.73 69.90
C GLN A 347 -91.33 -61.35 68.77
N PHE A 348 -91.35 -62.67 68.63
CA PHE A 348 -90.68 -63.37 67.55
C PHE A 348 -91.30 -63.02 66.19
N SER A 349 -92.64 -63.03 66.10
CA SER A 349 -93.37 -62.62 64.90
C SER A 349 -93.08 -61.17 64.50
N ASP A 350 -93.12 -60.25 65.47
CA ASP A 350 -92.89 -58.83 65.24
C ASP A 350 -91.45 -58.55 64.74
N LYS A 351 -90.45 -59.29 65.27
CA LYS A 351 -89.05 -59.19 64.82
C LYS A 351 -88.81 -59.80 63.44
N LEU A 352 -89.61 -60.80 63.05
CA LEU A 352 -89.51 -61.45 61.73
C LEU A 352 -90.22 -60.69 60.63
N ALA A 353 -91.27 -59.94 60.96
CA ALA A 353 -92.07 -59.17 60.00
C ALA A 353 -91.26 -58.27 59.04
N PRO A 354 -90.24 -57.50 59.47
CA PRO A 354 -89.49 -56.62 58.56
C PRO A 354 -88.44 -57.35 57.71
N LEU A 355 -88.08 -58.61 58.03
CA LEU A 355 -86.94 -59.31 57.42
C LEU A 355 -87.05 -59.45 55.89
N PRO A 356 -88.19 -59.84 55.29
CA PRO A 356 -88.31 -59.94 53.83
C PRO A 356 -88.10 -58.58 53.14
N GLY A 357 -88.61 -57.50 53.75
CA GLY A 357 -88.46 -56.14 53.23
C GLY A 357 -87.02 -55.64 53.29
N GLN A 358 -86.31 -55.92 54.38
CA GLN A 358 -84.89 -55.57 54.52
C GLN A 358 -84.01 -56.32 53.51
N LEU A 359 -84.29 -57.61 53.26
CA LEU A 359 -83.60 -58.39 52.23
C LEU A 359 -83.90 -57.89 50.81
N ALA A 360 -85.14 -57.50 50.53
CA ALA A 360 -85.51 -56.91 49.23
C ALA A 360 -84.84 -55.54 49.02
N GLN A 361 -84.74 -54.72 50.08
CA GLN A 361 -84.05 -53.44 50.03
C GLN A 361 -82.54 -53.61 49.80
N SER A 362 -81.90 -54.57 50.48
CA SER A 362 -80.48 -54.85 50.27
C SER A 362 -80.20 -55.40 48.87
N ALA A 363 -81.09 -56.23 48.32
CA ALA A 363 -81.01 -56.68 46.93
C ALA A 363 -81.10 -55.51 45.94
N SER A 364 -82.04 -54.59 46.15
CA SER A 364 -82.22 -53.42 45.28
C SER A 364 -81.01 -52.48 45.33
N ALA A 365 -80.48 -52.22 46.52
CA ALA A 365 -79.25 -51.42 46.69
C ALA A 365 -78.05 -52.07 46.00
N ALA A 366 -77.94 -53.40 46.09
CA ALA A 366 -76.90 -54.17 45.41
C ALA A 366 -77.01 -54.10 43.88
N GLN A 367 -78.23 -54.13 43.32
CA GLN A 367 -78.46 -53.94 41.88
C GLN A 367 -78.07 -52.53 41.43
N GLN A 368 -78.42 -51.50 42.20
CA GLN A 368 -78.02 -50.11 41.90
C GLN A 368 -76.50 -49.96 41.91
N LEU A 369 -75.81 -50.55 42.90
CA LEU A 369 -74.35 -50.55 42.95
C LEU A 369 -73.72 -51.34 41.80
N ALA A 370 -74.32 -52.48 41.41
CA ALA A 370 -73.89 -53.26 40.24
C ALA A 370 -74.00 -52.43 38.94
N GLY A 371 -75.08 -51.68 38.76
CA GLY A 371 -75.27 -50.77 37.63
C GLY A 371 -74.24 -49.64 37.61
N GLY A 372 -74.03 -48.97 38.75
CA GLY A 372 -73.02 -47.90 38.87
C GLY A 372 -71.60 -48.39 38.60
N THR A 373 -71.23 -49.56 39.13
CA THR A 373 -69.91 -50.18 38.89
C THR A 373 -69.73 -50.61 37.44
N ALA A 374 -70.77 -51.12 36.76
CA ALA A 374 -70.73 -51.41 35.33
C ALA A 374 -70.53 -50.14 34.47
N GLN A 375 -71.19 -49.04 34.84
CA GLN A 375 -71.01 -47.75 34.18
C GLN A 375 -69.58 -47.23 34.37
N SER A 376 -69.02 -47.31 35.59
CA SER A 376 -67.63 -46.95 35.85
C SER A 376 -66.64 -47.85 35.11
N ALA A 377 -66.92 -49.16 35.00
CA ALA A 377 -66.11 -50.10 34.22
C ALA A 377 -66.05 -49.70 32.73
N SER A 378 -67.19 -49.30 32.18
CA SER A 378 -67.30 -48.80 30.80
C SER A 378 -66.52 -47.50 30.61
N GLY A 379 -66.61 -46.57 31.56
CA GLY A 379 -65.83 -45.33 31.55
C GLY A 379 -64.31 -45.58 31.62
N ALA A 380 -63.87 -46.53 32.46
CA ALA A 380 -62.47 -46.93 32.53
C ALA A 380 -61.99 -47.58 31.22
N GLN A 381 -62.84 -48.35 30.53
CA GLN A 381 -62.52 -48.92 29.22
C GLN A 381 -62.41 -47.86 28.11
N GLN A 382 -63.28 -46.85 28.13
CA GLN A 382 -63.20 -45.70 27.23
C GLN A 382 -61.91 -44.89 27.46
N LEU A 383 -61.55 -44.67 28.74
CA LEU A 383 -60.28 -44.04 29.10
C LEU A 383 -59.09 -44.85 28.59
N ALA A 384 -59.07 -46.16 28.81
CA ALA A 384 -58.01 -47.05 28.31
C ALA A 384 -57.86 -46.92 26.79
N SER A 385 -58.97 -46.96 26.06
CA SER A 385 -58.98 -46.84 24.59
C SER A 385 -58.45 -45.49 24.11
N GLY A 386 -58.86 -44.38 24.74
CA GLY A 386 -58.38 -43.03 24.40
C GLY A 386 -56.91 -42.81 24.74
N VAL A 387 -56.45 -43.37 25.86
CA VAL A 387 -55.04 -43.36 26.25
C VAL A 387 -54.21 -44.20 25.29
N GLN A 388 -54.70 -45.36 24.85
CA GLN A 388 -54.03 -46.19 23.84
C GLN A 388 -53.86 -45.43 22.53
N GLN A 389 -54.91 -44.77 22.03
CA GLN A 389 -54.83 -43.94 20.83
C GLN A 389 -53.79 -42.82 20.99
N SER A 390 -53.70 -42.23 22.18
CA SER A 390 -52.68 -41.22 22.49
C SER A 390 -51.26 -41.81 22.56
N ALA A 391 -51.11 -43.03 23.09
CA ALA A 391 -49.85 -43.76 23.14
C ALA A 391 -49.34 -44.09 21.74
N ASP A 392 -50.24 -44.52 20.86
CA ASP A 392 -49.96 -44.80 19.45
C ASP A 392 -49.54 -43.52 18.73
N GLY A 393 -50.26 -42.40 18.93
CA GLY A 393 -49.87 -41.09 18.40
C GLY A 393 -48.51 -40.61 18.90
N ALA A 394 -48.21 -40.78 20.18
CA ALA A 394 -46.90 -40.48 20.76
C ALA A 394 -45.79 -41.36 20.15
N SER A 395 -46.08 -42.64 19.86
CA SER A 395 -45.13 -43.55 19.21
C SER A 395 -44.84 -43.16 17.76
N GLN A 396 -45.87 -42.75 17.00
CA GLN A 396 -45.71 -42.25 15.63
C GLN A 396 -44.92 -40.94 15.61
N TYR A 397 -45.19 -40.05 16.56
CA TYR A 397 -44.42 -38.82 16.73
C TYR A 397 -42.95 -39.12 17.07
N ALA A 398 -42.69 -40.05 18.00
CA ALA A 398 -41.34 -40.49 18.33
C ALA A 398 -40.61 -41.03 17.09
N ALA A 399 -41.25 -41.88 16.30
CA ALA A 399 -40.68 -42.42 15.06
C ALA A 399 -40.37 -41.31 14.03
N GLY A 400 -41.26 -40.34 13.85
CA GLY A 400 -41.04 -39.19 12.98
C GLY A 400 -39.85 -38.32 13.44
N VAL A 401 -39.74 -38.07 14.75
CA VAL A 401 -38.60 -37.35 15.33
C VAL A 401 -37.31 -38.16 15.19
N GLN A 402 -37.33 -39.49 15.33
CA GLN A 402 -36.16 -40.34 15.08
C GLN A 402 -35.70 -40.28 13.63
N GLN A 403 -36.64 -40.30 12.67
CA GLN A 403 -36.32 -40.16 11.25
C GLN A 403 -35.72 -38.78 10.94
N PHE A 404 -36.27 -37.72 11.53
CA PHE A 404 -35.69 -36.38 11.45
C PHE A 404 -34.28 -36.34 12.05
N ALA A 405 -34.12 -36.84 13.28
CA ALA A 405 -32.86 -36.89 14.00
C ALA A 405 -31.79 -37.68 13.23
N ALA A 406 -32.16 -38.76 12.54
CA ALA A 406 -31.25 -39.55 11.70
C ALA A 406 -30.73 -38.76 10.48
N GLY A 407 -31.47 -37.77 9.99
CA GLY A 407 -31.05 -36.90 8.89
C GLY A 407 -30.12 -35.76 9.30
N VAL A 408 -30.17 -35.31 10.56
CA VAL A 408 -29.38 -34.14 11.03
C VAL A 408 -27.86 -34.39 11.01
N PRO A 409 -27.32 -35.56 11.38
CA PRO A 409 -25.88 -35.81 11.34
C PRO A 409 -25.24 -35.62 9.97
N ALA A 410 -25.95 -35.96 8.89
CA ALA A 410 -25.47 -35.73 7.53
C ALA A 410 -25.37 -34.22 7.21
N LEU A 411 -26.34 -33.43 7.67
CA LEU A 411 -26.31 -31.97 7.56
C LEU A 411 -25.17 -31.37 8.39
N ALA A 412 -24.97 -31.84 9.62
CA ALA A 412 -23.88 -31.39 10.47
C ALA A 412 -22.51 -31.70 9.85
N THR A 413 -22.33 -32.92 9.33
CA THR A 413 -21.12 -33.32 8.60
C THR A 413 -20.89 -32.44 7.37
N GLY A 414 -21.94 -32.12 6.61
CA GLY A 414 -21.85 -31.23 5.45
C GLY A 414 -21.48 -29.80 5.83
N ALA A 415 -22.01 -29.29 6.96
CA ALA A 415 -21.65 -27.99 7.50
C ALA A 415 -20.19 -27.96 7.98
N ASP A 416 -19.72 -29.00 8.67
CA ASP A 416 -18.32 -29.16 9.10
C ASP A 416 -17.37 -29.20 7.90
N GLN A 417 -17.69 -29.98 6.87
CA GLN A 417 -16.91 -30.05 5.64
C GLN A 417 -16.86 -28.71 4.90
N SER A 418 -17.99 -28.01 4.84
CA SER A 418 -18.07 -26.68 4.23
C SER A 418 -17.25 -25.65 5.01
N ALA A 419 -17.31 -25.69 6.35
CA ALA A 419 -16.51 -24.83 7.22
C ALA A 419 -15.01 -25.09 7.01
N ALA A 420 -14.58 -26.36 6.99
CA ALA A 420 -13.20 -26.73 6.73
C ALA A 420 -12.72 -26.29 5.32
N GLY A 421 -13.59 -26.41 4.31
CA GLY A 421 -13.32 -25.93 2.96
C GLY A 421 -13.15 -24.40 2.90
N ALA A 422 -14.04 -23.66 3.56
CA ALA A 422 -13.94 -22.20 3.66
C ALA A 422 -12.70 -21.75 4.44
N ALA A 423 -12.33 -22.43 5.52
CA ALA A 423 -11.10 -22.19 6.26
C ALA A 423 -9.86 -22.43 5.40
N SER A 424 -9.86 -23.51 4.61
CA SER A 424 -8.78 -23.84 3.67
C SER A 424 -8.66 -22.78 2.57
N LEU A 425 -9.80 -22.31 2.04
CA LEU A 425 -9.84 -21.20 1.08
C LEU A 425 -9.28 -19.90 1.70
N ALA A 426 -9.69 -19.57 2.92
CA ALA A 426 -9.21 -18.38 3.62
C ALA A 426 -7.68 -18.43 3.82
N SER A 427 -7.16 -19.57 4.30
CA SER A 427 -5.72 -19.79 4.46
C SER A 427 -4.94 -19.72 3.13
N GLY A 428 -5.51 -20.29 2.05
CA GLY A 428 -4.93 -20.20 0.71
C GLY A 428 -4.89 -18.76 0.19
N LEU A 429 -5.95 -17.97 0.43
CA LEU A 429 -6.00 -16.56 0.06
C LEU A 429 -5.04 -15.72 0.90
N ASP A 430 -4.92 -15.97 2.22
CA ASP A 430 -3.92 -15.31 3.07
C ASP A 430 -2.50 -15.58 2.59
N THR A 431 -2.22 -16.83 2.19
CA THR A 431 -0.93 -17.21 1.61
C THR A 431 -0.68 -16.46 0.29
N ALA A 432 -1.69 -16.35 -0.58
CA ALA A 432 -1.58 -15.61 -1.83
C ALA A 432 -1.35 -14.10 -1.58
N VAL A 433 -2.05 -13.51 -0.60
CA VAL A 433 -1.85 -12.11 -0.18
C VAL A 433 -0.42 -11.91 0.35
N ALA A 434 0.09 -12.82 1.17
CA ALA A 434 1.44 -12.76 1.73
C ALA A 434 2.54 -12.93 0.66
N GLN A 435 2.27 -13.69 -0.40
CA GLN A 435 3.21 -13.88 -1.52
C GLN A 435 3.18 -12.74 -2.54
N LEU A 436 2.13 -11.92 -2.56
CA LEU A 436 2.02 -10.78 -3.46
C LEU A 436 2.77 -9.57 -2.91
N PRO A 437 3.77 -9.02 -3.64
CA PRO A 437 4.46 -7.82 -3.23
C PRO A 437 3.49 -6.63 -3.14
N ASN A 438 3.51 -5.92 -2.02
CA ASN A 438 2.86 -4.62 -1.88
C ASN A 438 3.95 -3.54 -1.89
N TYR A 439 3.95 -2.71 -2.94
CA TYR A 439 4.94 -1.64 -3.08
C TYR A 439 4.35 -0.31 -2.62
N ASP A 440 5.02 0.36 -1.69
CA ASP A 440 4.60 1.71 -1.28
C ASP A 440 4.83 2.74 -2.39
N ALA A 441 4.23 3.93 -2.25
CA ALA A 441 4.32 4.99 -3.27
C ALA A 441 5.78 5.46 -3.52
N GLY A 442 6.64 5.44 -2.50
CA GLY A 442 8.04 5.84 -2.60
C GLY A 442 8.89 4.79 -3.32
N GLN A 443 8.67 3.51 -3.01
CA GLN A 443 9.31 2.37 -3.68
C GLN A 443 8.91 2.29 -5.16
N ARG A 444 7.62 2.47 -5.49
CA ARG A 444 7.16 2.54 -6.89
C ARG A 444 7.82 3.67 -7.67
N THR A 445 7.96 4.83 -7.05
CA THR A 445 8.63 6.00 -7.66
C THR A 445 10.13 5.72 -7.88
N ASN A 446 10.80 5.05 -6.94
CA ASN A 446 12.21 4.69 -7.06
C ASN A 446 12.46 3.62 -8.15
N LEU A 447 11.65 2.56 -8.20
CA LEU A 447 11.74 1.53 -9.25
C LEU A 447 11.39 2.10 -10.63
N ALA A 448 10.40 3.00 -10.73
CA ALA A 448 10.08 3.71 -11.96
C ALA A 448 11.19 4.68 -12.41
N SER A 449 11.92 5.28 -11.46
CA SER A 449 13.08 6.15 -11.72
C SER A 449 14.24 5.38 -12.36
N VAL A 450 14.58 4.20 -11.82
CA VAL A 450 15.65 3.34 -12.38
C VAL A 450 15.29 2.82 -13.78
N ALA A 451 14.00 2.59 -14.05
CA ALA A 451 13.51 2.19 -15.37
C ALA A 451 13.36 3.36 -16.38
N SER A 452 13.29 4.61 -15.92
CA SER A 452 13.07 5.81 -16.75
C SER A 452 14.34 6.56 -17.13
N GLN A 453 15.52 6.08 -16.72
CA GLN A 453 16.81 6.57 -17.17
C GLN A 453 17.65 5.48 -17.87
N PRO A 454 17.23 4.96 -19.05
CA PRO A 454 17.90 3.82 -19.68
C PRO A 454 19.25 4.16 -20.31
N VAL A 455 19.65 5.43 -20.34
CA VAL A 455 20.87 5.89 -21.02
C VAL A 455 21.72 6.73 -20.08
N GLY A 456 22.81 6.13 -19.62
CA GLY A 456 23.86 6.81 -18.88
C GLY A 456 24.87 7.37 -19.87
N GLN A 457 25.17 8.66 -19.76
CA GLN A 457 26.19 9.32 -20.57
C GLN A 457 27.57 9.06 -19.94
N LYS A 458 28.49 8.40 -20.66
CA LYS A 458 29.92 8.45 -20.31
C LYS A 458 30.46 9.80 -20.80
N GLN A 459 30.36 10.82 -19.97
CA GLN A 459 30.92 12.14 -20.30
C GLN A 459 32.41 12.18 -19.93
N SER A 460 33.24 12.70 -20.83
CA SER A 460 34.58 13.23 -20.55
C SER A 460 34.62 14.66 -21.08
N GLY A 461 34.04 15.60 -20.33
CA GLY A 461 33.98 17.02 -20.70
C GLY A 461 33.52 17.87 -19.52
N THR A 462 34.37 18.78 -19.05
CA THR A 462 34.15 19.67 -17.91
C THR A 462 33.54 20.99 -18.35
N THR A 463 32.51 21.44 -17.61
CA THR A 463 31.98 22.81 -17.40
C THR A 463 32.21 23.88 -18.49
N ALA A 464 31.13 24.58 -18.85
CA ALA A 464 30.91 25.61 -19.89
C ALA A 464 32.00 26.67 -20.22
N PHE A 465 33.12 26.76 -19.49
CA PHE A 465 34.35 27.48 -19.87
C PHE A 465 35.55 26.59 -19.55
N GLY A 466 35.76 25.54 -20.34
CA GLY A 466 36.80 24.54 -20.11
C GLY A 466 38.22 25.03 -20.35
N ALA A 467 39.20 24.20 -19.98
CA ALA A 467 40.65 24.45 -20.10
C ALA A 467 41.09 24.92 -21.51
N SER A 468 40.34 24.59 -22.55
CA SER A 468 40.58 24.99 -23.95
C SER A 468 40.47 26.50 -24.21
N SER A 469 39.72 27.23 -23.37
CA SER A 469 39.56 28.69 -23.50
C SER A 469 40.67 29.49 -22.79
N VAL A 470 41.43 28.86 -21.88
CA VAL A 470 42.41 29.53 -21.02
C VAL A 470 43.58 30.17 -21.79
N PRO A 471 44.17 29.53 -22.82
CA PRO A 471 45.23 30.14 -23.63
C PRO A 471 44.84 31.47 -24.29
N LEU A 472 43.58 31.61 -24.71
CA LEU A 472 43.05 32.85 -25.29
C LEU A 472 43.03 33.96 -24.25
N PHE A 473 42.42 33.71 -23.10
CA PHE A 473 42.32 34.72 -22.03
C PHE A 473 43.68 35.09 -21.46
N ALA A 474 44.58 34.11 -21.31
CA ALA A 474 45.96 34.36 -20.91
C ALA A 474 46.68 35.28 -21.92
N SER A 475 46.59 35.00 -23.22
CA SER A 475 47.18 35.87 -24.25
C SER A 475 46.59 37.28 -24.24
N VAL A 476 45.28 37.43 -24.08
CA VAL A 476 44.64 38.76 -24.02
C VAL A 476 45.07 39.52 -22.77
N ALA A 477 45.11 38.87 -21.61
CA ALA A 477 45.55 39.48 -20.35
C ALA A 477 46.99 39.98 -20.43
N LEU A 478 47.90 39.18 -21.01
CA LEU A 478 49.30 39.57 -21.21
C LEU A 478 49.45 40.72 -22.20
N TRP A 479 48.67 40.73 -23.28
CA TRP A 479 48.69 41.83 -24.24
C TRP A 479 48.20 43.15 -23.60
N LEU A 480 47.12 43.09 -22.83
CA LEU A 480 46.61 44.23 -22.08
C LEU A 480 47.62 44.72 -21.05
N GLY A 481 48.31 43.82 -20.35
CA GLY A 481 49.39 44.15 -19.43
C GLY A 481 50.54 44.89 -20.10
N ALA A 482 50.97 44.43 -21.28
CA ALA A 482 52.00 45.08 -22.08
C ALA A 482 51.55 46.46 -22.59
N LEU A 483 50.31 46.58 -23.09
CA LEU A 483 49.75 47.85 -23.55
C LEU A 483 49.65 48.85 -22.39
N ALA A 484 49.12 48.44 -21.24
CA ALA A 484 48.97 49.27 -20.04
C ALA A 484 50.32 49.80 -19.54
N THR A 485 51.39 49.01 -19.66
CA THR A 485 52.74 49.44 -19.31
C THR A 485 53.17 50.67 -20.12
N PHE A 486 52.85 50.76 -21.41
CA PHE A 486 53.14 51.94 -22.26
C PHE A 486 52.04 53.01 -22.27
N LEU A 487 50.95 52.80 -21.51
CA LEU A 487 50.04 53.85 -21.07
C LEU A 487 50.57 54.57 -19.82
N VAL A 488 51.58 54.04 -19.13
CA VAL A 488 52.17 54.67 -17.94
C VAL A 488 53.61 55.12 -18.21
N LEU A 489 54.41 54.24 -18.82
CA LEU A 489 55.81 54.47 -19.15
C LEU A 489 55.97 55.10 -20.54
N GLN A 490 57.02 55.90 -20.70
CA GLN A 490 57.41 56.43 -22.00
C GLN A 490 58.19 55.37 -22.78
N ALA A 491 57.78 55.09 -24.02
CA ALA A 491 58.48 54.12 -24.87
C ALA A 491 59.92 54.53 -25.19
N LEU A 492 60.22 55.83 -25.31
CA LEU A 492 61.58 56.33 -25.47
C LEU A 492 61.79 57.52 -24.53
N SER A 493 62.83 57.47 -23.69
CA SER A 493 63.15 58.59 -22.80
C SER A 493 63.78 59.73 -23.60
N ARG A 494 63.29 60.96 -23.38
CA ARG A 494 63.84 62.15 -24.07
C ARG A 494 65.32 62.34 -23.78
N ARG A 495 65.75 61.98 -22.56
CA ARG A 495 67.15 62.08 -22.12
C ARG A 495 68.07 61.09 -22.83
N ALA A 496 67.63 59.86 -23.09
CA ALA A 496 68.45 58.87 -23.79
C ALA A 496 68.68 59.23 -25.26
N LEU A 497 67.67 59.84 -25.92
CA LEU A 497 67.78 60.26 -27.32
C LEU A 497 68.92 61.27 -27.56
N LEU A 498 69.24 62.09 -26.55
CA LEU A 498 70.30 63.10 -26.59
C LEU A 498 71.71 62.55 -26.29
N THR A 499 71.83 61.26 -25.95
CA THR A 499 73.14 60.62 -25.70
C THR A 499 73.78 60.11 -26.99
N SER A 500 75.10 59.91 -27.00
CA SER A 500 75.85 59.28 -28.12
C SER A 500 75.73 57.75 -28.17
N ARG A 501 74.90 57.13 -27.32
CA ARG A 501 74.75 55.66 -27.26
C ARG A 501 74.19 55.10 -28.57
N ALA A 502 74.53 53.85 -28.89
CA ALA A 502 73.98 53.15 -30.05
C ALA A 502 72.45 53.07 -29.97
N ALA A 503 71.75 53.19 -31.11
CA ALA A 503 70.29 53.21 -31.16
C ALA A 503 69.66 51.94 -30.54
N GLY A 504 70.32 50.78 -30.71
CA GLY A 504 69.90 49.53 -30.09
C GLY A 504 69.93 49.55 -28.57
N LEU A 505 70.94 50.16 -27.95
CA LEU A 505 71.01 50.27 -26.50
C LEU A 505 69.90 51.16 -25.93
N ILE A 506 69.48 52.18 -26.67
CA ILE A 506 68.36 53.06 -26.27
C ILE A 506 67.02 52.35 -26.41
N ALA A 507 66.84 51.58 -27.49
CA ALA A 507 65.65 50.75 -27.65
C ALA A 507 65.56 49.70 -26.53
N VAL A 508 66.68 49.05 -26.18
CA VAL A 508 66.74 48.08 -25.07
C VAL A 508 66.42 48.76 -23.73
N ASP A 509 66.99 49.95 -23.44
CA ASP A 509 66.70 50.67 -22.19
C ASP A 509 65.21 51.03 -22.06
N GLY A 510 64.55 51.37 -23.18
CA GLY A 510 63.10 51.64 -23.20
C GLY A 510 62.24 50.39 -23.03
N LEU A 511 62.72 49.24 -23.50
CA LEU A 511 62.03 47.96 -23.41
C LEU A 511 62.26 47.27 -22.06
N ALA A 512 63.43 47.39 -21.45
CA ALA A 512 63.85 46.60 -20.29
C ALA A 512 62.90 46.70 -19.08
N PRO A 513 62.42 47.89 -18.66
CA PRO A 513 61.44 47.98 -17.58
C PRO A 513 60.11 47.30 -17.91
N ALA A 514 59.67 47.40 -19.17
CA ALA A 514 58.43 46.78 -19.63
C ALA A 514 58.56 45.25 -19.77
N ALA A 515 59.73 44.76 -20.21
CA ALA A 515 60.02 43.34 -20.24
C ALA A 515 60.08 42.74 -18.82
N ALA A 516 60.66 43.44 -17.84
CA ALA A 516 60.68 42.99 -16.44
C ALA A 516 59.26 42.90 -15.85
N ILE A 517 58.42 43.91 -16.09
CA ILE A 517 56.99 43.87 -15.72
C ILE A 517 56.29 42.71 -16.44
N GLY A 518 56.59 42.51 -17.73
CA GLY A 518 56.06 41.41 -18.53
C GLY A 518 56.42 40.03 -17.97
N VAL A 519 57.65 39.82 -17.49
CA VAL A 519 58.05 38.55 -16.84
C VAL A 519 57.18 38.29 -15.60
N VAL A 520 57.00 39.30 -14.74
CA VAL A 520 56.15 39.16 -13.54
C VAL A 520 54.70 38.90 -13.93
N GLN A 521 54.16 39.63 -14.92
CA GLN A 521 52.82 39.41 -15.44
C GLN A 521 52.63 38.00 -16.02
N GLY A 522 53.62 37.49 -16.78
CA GLY A 522 53.63 36.14 -17.33
C GLY A 522 53.50 35.06 -16.26
N LEU A 523 54.28 35.17 -15.18
CA LEU A 523 54.23 34.24 -14.05
C LEU A 523 52.91 34.35 -13.27
N LEU A 524 52.40 35.57 -13.05
CA LEU A 524 51.12 35.78 -12.38
C LEU A 524 49.95 35.20 -13.18
N VAL A 525 49.91 35.42 -14.50
CA VAL A 525 48.89 34.82 -15.36
C VAL A 525 48.96 33.29 -15.29
N ALA A 526 50.15 32.69 -15.37
CA ALA A 526 50.29 31.25 -15.25
C ALA A 526 49.88 30.69 -13.86
N GLY A 527 50.13 31.44 -12.78
CA GLY A 527 49.70 31.06 -11.43
C GLY A 527 48.18 31.16 -11.24
N ILE A 528 47.57 32.25 -11.69
CA ILE A 528 46.12 32.47 -11.58
C ILE A 528 45.33 31.44 -12.40
N MET A 529 45.88 31.00 -13.53
CA MET A 529 45.19 30.06 -14.42
C MET A 529 45.31 28.59 -13.99
N GLN A 530 46.20 28.26 -13.05
CA GLN A 530 46.45 26.86 -12.66
C GLN A 530 45.24 26.13 -12.05
N PRO A 531 44.44 26.73 -11.14
CA PRO A 531 43.25 26.08 -10.59
C PRO A 531 42.19 25.77 -11.65
N ALA A 532 42.13 26.56 -12.72
CA ALA A 532 41.17 26.39 -13.81
C ALA A 532 41.55 25.25 -14.77
N MET A 533 42.85 24.98 -14.94
CA MET A 533 43.35 24.05 -15.95
C MET A 533 43.76 22.68 -15.41
N GLN A 534 44.04 22.58 -14.10
CA GLN A 534 44.54 21.35 -13.46
C GLN A 534 45.76 20.73 -14.18
N LEU A 535 46.67 21.56 -14.68
CA LEU A 535 47.84 21.08 -15.42
C LEU A 535 48.77 20.27 -14.51
N SER A 536 49.40 19.24 -15.08
CA SER A 536 50.54 18.56 -14.45
C SER A 536 51.66 19.56 -14.15
N VAL A 537 52.48 19.27 -13.15
CA VAL A 537 53.58 20.15 -12.72
C VAL A 537 54.49 20.54 -13.90
N GLY A 538 54.81 19.59 -14.80
CA GLY A 538 55.63 19.85 -15.98
C GLY A 538 54.94 20.75 -17.02
N ALA A 539 53.66 20.52 -17.29
CA ALA A 539 52.89 21.35 -18.22
C ALA A 539 52.69 22.78 -17.67
N TRP A 540 52.55 22.94 -16.36
CA TRP A 540 52.47 24.25 -15.73
C TRP A 540 53.75 25.08 -15.93
N PHE A 541 54.94 24.48 -15.73
CA PHE A 541 56.21 25.16 -16.00
C PHE A 541 56.35 25.53 -17.49
N GLY A 542 55.90 24.66 -18.39
CA GLY A 542 55.84 24.98 -19.82
C GLY A 542 54.93 26.18 -20.10
N PHE A 543 53.76 26.23 -19.47
CA PHE A 543 52.76 27.28 -19.69
C PHE A 543 53.27 28.61 -19.12
N ALA A 544 53.94 28.59 -17.97
CA ALA A 544 54.59 29.74 -17.37
C ALA A 544 55.72 30.29 -18.26
N ALA A 545 56.58 29.42 -18.80
CA ALA A 545 57.66 29.83 -19.70
C ALA A 545 57.13 30.49 -20.98
N VAL A 546 56.11 29.90 -21.61
CA VAL A 546 55.47 30.48 -22.80
C VAL A 546 54.76 31.81 -22.46
N SER A 547 54.09 31.90 -21.32
CA SER A 547 53.44 33.15 -20.86
C SER A 547 54.45 34.28 -20.67
N VAL A 548 55.61 33.99 -20.08
CA VAL A 548 56.71 34.96 -19.95
C VAL A 548 57.25 35.39 -21.31
N ALA A 549 57.49 34.43 -22.21
CA ALA A 549 57.97 34.72 -23.57
C ALA A 549 56.97 35.59 -24.35
N ALA A 550 55.67 35.26 -24.26
CA ALA A 550 54.59 36.04 -24.87
C ALA A 550 54.53 37.46 -24.29
N ALA A 551 54.63 37.62 -22.97
CA ALA A 551 54.59 38.92 -22.31
C ALA A 551 55.76 39.83 -22.74
N VAL A 552 56.97 39.28 -22.84
CA VAL A 552 58.16 40.01 -23.31
C VAL A 552 58.03 40.38 -24.79
N CYS A 553 57.53 39.47 -25.63
CA CYS A 553 57.22 39.74 -27.03
C CYS A 553 56.19 40.88 -27.16
N PHE A 554 55.09 40.81 -26.41
CA PHE A 554 54.05 41.83 -26.44
C PHE A 554 54.56 43.18 -25.95
N ALA A 555 55.44 43.20 -24.95
CA ALA A 555 56.14 44.41 -24.52
C ALA A 555 56.97 44.98 -25.68
N ALA A 556 57.72 44.16 -26.42
CA ALA A 556 58.52 44.62 -27.57
C ALA A 556 57.66 45.18 -28.72
N VAL A 557 56.54 44.51 -29.03
CA VAL A 557 55.60 44.98 -30.08
C VAL A 557 54.96 46.31 -29.69
N ASN A 558 54.41 46.41 -28.47
CA ASN A 558 53.80 47.64 -27.99
C ASN A 558 54.84 48.76 -27.85
N HIS A 559 56.06 48.44 -27.40
CA HIS A 559 57.18 49.38 -27.36
C HIS A 559 57.46 49.99 -28.72
N GLY A 560 57.62 49.15 -29.75
CA GLY A 560 57.86 49.58 -31.13
C GLY A 560 56.73 50.44 -31.71
N LEU A 561 55.48 49.99 -31.55
CA LEU A 561 54.30 50.71 -32.04
C LEU A 561 54.17 52.08 -31.38
N VAL A 562 54.32 52.16 -30.06
CA VAL A 562 54.21 53.44 -29.32
C VAL A 562 55.42 54.34 -29.57
N ALA A 563 56.62 53.78 -29.69
CA ALA A 563 57.82 54.55 -30.01
C ALA A 563 57.70 55.22 -31.39
N LEU A 564 57.25 54.47 -32.40
CA LEU A 564 57.17 54.95 -33.78
C LEU A 564 55.94 55.83 -34.05
N LEU A 565 54.76 55.40 -33.59
CA LEU A 565 53.46 55.99 -33.97
C LEU A 565 52.81 56.80 -32.84
N GLY A 566 53.37 56.79 -31.62
CA GLY A 566 52.82 57.54 -30.49
C GLY A 566 51.40 57.09 -30.12
N GLY A 567 50.45 58.02 -30.13
CA GLY A 567 49.04 57.75 -29.78
C GLY A 567 48.36 56.75 -30.73
N ILE A 568 48.68 56.78 -32.02
CA ILE A 568 48.14 55.82 -33.01
C ILE A 568 48.62 54.40 -32.69
N GLY A 569 49.86 54.24 -32.24
CA GLY A 569 50.39 52.94 -31.83
C GLY A 569 49.61 52.31 -30.68
N ARG A 570 49.16 53.13 -29.71
CA ARG A 570 48.29 52.69 -28.60
C ARG A 570 46.92 52.26 -29.09
N PHE A 571 46.33 53.01 -30.03
CA PHE A 571 45.04 52.68 -30.62
C PHE A 571 45.09 51.35 -31.39
N LEU A 572 46.12 51.14 -32.22
CA LEU A 572 46.35 49.86 -32.90
C LEU A 572 46.50 48.73 -31.89
N GLY A 573 47.21 48.96 -30.78
CA GLY A 573 47.31 48.00 -29.68
C GLY A 573 45.98 47.62 -29.04
N MET A 574 45.04 48.57 -28.90
CA MET A 574 43.67 48.27 -28.43
C MET A 574 42.88 47.46 -29.46
N LEU A 575 43.03 47.75 -30.75
CA LEU A 575 42.32 47.04 -31.82
C LEU A 575 42.72 45.56 -31.90
N VAL A 576 43.99 45.24 -31.65
CA VAL A 576 44.47 43.84 -31.55
C VAL A 576 43.66 43.05 -30.51
N VAL A 577 43.38 43.63 -29.34
CA VAL A 577 42.61 42.95 -28.28
C VAL A 577 41.18 42.65 -28.74
N VAL A 578 40.54 43.64 -29.35
CA VAL A 578 39.15 43.53 -29.78
C VAL A 578 38.98 42.46 -30.86
N VAL A 579 39.87 42.43 -31.85
CA VAL A 579 39.84 41.40 -32.90
C VAL A 579 40.16 40.02 -32.31
N THR A 580 41.09 39.93 -31.35
CA THR A 580 41.44 38.67 -30.67
C THR A 580 40.25 38.12 -29.88
N LEU A 581 39.49 38.98 -29.17
CA LEU A 581 38.29 38.58 -28.44
C LEU A 581 37.14 38.21 -29.38
N ALA A 582 36.95 38.96 -30.45
CA ALA A 582 35.90 38.72 -31.45
C ALA A 582 36.04 37.36 -32.14
N SER A 583 37.26 36.97 -32.56
CA SER A 583 37.53 35.66 -33.19
C SER A 583 37.76 34.52 -32.19
N GLY A 584 38.21 34.83 -30.98
CA GLY A 584 38.56 33.84 -29.97
C GLY A 584 37.37 33.31 -29.16
N ILE A 585 36.35 34.14 -28.90
CA ILE A 585 35.22 33.79 -28.02
C ILE A 585 34.01 33.28 -28.82
N VAL A 586 33.82 33.75 -30.05
CA VAL A 586 32.61 33.48 -30.84
C VAL A 586 32.92 32.60 -32.04
N SER A 587 32.40 31.37 -32.06
CA SER A 587 32.56 30.44 -33.19
C SER A 587 31.80 30.88 -34.46
N THR A 588 30.81 31.75 -34.32
CA THR A 588 29.98 32.29 -35.42
C THR A 588 30.47 33.64 -35.95
N SER A 589 31.71 34.04 -35.58
CA SER A 589 32.30 35.29 -36.05
C SER A 589 32.48 35.24 -37.58
N PRO A 590 32.23 36.35 -38.32
CA PRO A 590 32.51 36.42 -39.75
C PRO A 590 33.95 35.99 -40.07
N GLY A 591 34.16 35.20 -41.12
CA GLY A 591 35.49 34.66 -41.49
C GLY A 591 36.58 35.72 -41.73
N PHE A 592 36.19 36.99 -41.89
CA PHE A 592 37.10 38.14 -41.82
C PHE A 592 37.91 38.17 -40.51
N PHE A 593 37.29 37.96 -39.36
CA PHE A 593 37.97 38.03 -38.05
C PHE A 593 38.98 36.90 -37.87
N ASP A 594 38.63 35.67 -38.27
CA ASP A 594 39.57 34.53 -38.26
C ASP A 594 40.76 34.78 -39.20
N SER A 595 40.49 35.35 -40.38
CA SER A 595 41.54 35.70 -41.35
C SER A 595 42.50 36.75 -40.79
N VAL A 596 41.98 37.79 -40.12
CA VAL A 596 42.81 38.84 -39.51
C VAL A 596 43.55 38.34 -38.27
N MET A 597 42.89 37.54 -37.43
CA MET A 597 43.48 37.01 -36.18
C MET A 597 44.76 36.23 -36.44
N ALA A 598 44.83 35.45 -37.53
CA ALA A 598 46.01 34.67 -37.90
C ALA A 598 47.30 35.52 -38.06
N TRP A 599 47.16 36.82 -38.36
CA TRP A 599 48.27 37.75 -38.53
C TRP A 599 48.51 38.62 -37.30
N LEU A 600 47.73 38.49 -36.23
CA LEU A 600 47.93 39.28 -35.02
C LEU A 600 49.08 38.73 -34.17
N PRO A 601 49.79 39.60 -33.43
CA PRO A 601 50.83 39.16 -32.50
C PRO A 601 50.32 38.22 -31.40
N THR A 602 49.02 38.30 -31.07
CA THR A 602 48.37 37.41 -30.09
C THR A 602 48.20 35.98 -30.60
N SER A 603 48.09 35.74 -31.90
CA SER A 603 47.84 34.39 -32.45
C SER A 603 48.97 33.39 -32.17
N PRO A 604 50.26 33.72 -32.37
CA PRO A 604 51.35 32.84 -31.97
C PRO A 604 51.41 32.55 -30.47
N ALA A 605 51.04 33.50 -29.60
CA ALA A 605 50.95 33.26 -28.16
C ALA A 605 49.85 32.25 -27.83
N ILE A 606 48.66 32.42 -28.40
CA ILE A 606 47.54 31.51 -28.19
C ILE A 606 47.91 30.12 -28.67
N THR A 607 48.53 30.00 -29.85
CA THR A 607 49.00 28.72 -30.41
C THR A 607 50.04 28.06 -29.52
N ALA A 608 51.01 28.83 -28.99
CA ALA A 608 52.05 28.29 -28.13
C ALA A 608 51.47 27.82 -26.79
N LEU A 609 50.60 28.63 -26.18
CA LEU A 609 49.95 28.32 -24.91
C LEU A 609 49.04 27.10 -25.05
N GLN A 610 48.21 27.02 -26.09
CA GLN A 610 47.39 25.85 -26.43
C GLN A 610 48.24 24.60 -26.62
N GLY A 611 49.36 24.70 -27.33
CA GLY A 611 50.28 23.58 -27.52
C GLY A 611 50.80 23.00 -26.21
N VAL A 612 50.95 23.81 -25.15
CA VAL A 612 51.36 23.31 -23.83
C VAL A 612 50.20 22.58 -23.15
N VAL A 613 48.98 23.11 -23.25
CA VAL A 613 47.78 22.49 -22.67
C VAL A 613 47.50 21.14 -23.31
N ASP A 614 47.58 21.09 -24.63
CA ASP A 614 47.23 19.91 -25.43
C ASP A 614 48.41 18.94 -25.59
N GLY A 615 49.60 19.30 -25.10
CA GLY A 615 50.84 18.52 -25.26
C GLY A 615 51.30 18.37 -26.72
N SER A 616 50.97 19.34 -27.58
CA SER A 616 51.20 19.27 -29.03
C SER A 616 52.46 20.02 -29.49
N THR A 617 52.89 19.78 -30.73
CA THR A 617 54.02 20.50 -31.34
C THR A 617 53.72 21.99 -31.61
N GLY A 618 52.48 22.43 -31.38
CA GLY A 618 52.05 23.83 -31.52
C GLY A 618 52.87 24.82 -30.69
N VAL A 619 53.47 24.36 -29.58
CA VAL A 619 54.36 25.16 -28.72
C VAL A 619 55.49 25.80 -29.53
N TRP A 620 56.19 24.99 -30.32
CA TRP A 620 57.37 25.46 -31.06
C TRP A 620 57.00 26.40 -32.21
N ARG A 621 55.89 26.11 -32.91
CA ARG A 621 55.37 27.00 -33.96
C ARG A 621 54.97 28.36 -33.39
N GLY A 622 54.27 28.37 -32.26
CA GLY A 622 53.87 29.62 -31.61
C GLY A 622 55.06 30.42 -31.05
N LEU A 623 56.04 29.77 -30.42
CA LEU A 623 57.27 30.43 -29.96
C LEU A 623 58.07 31.04 -31.12
N GLY A 624 58.17 30.34 -32.27
CA GLY A 624 58.77 30.89 -33.48
C GLY A 624 58.06 32.16 -33.97
N GLY A 625 56.72 32.17 -33.97
CA GLY A 625 55.94 33.35 -34.30
C GLY A 625 56.12 34.51 -33.32
N LEU A 626 56.24 34.22 -32.02
CA LEU A 626 56.54 35.24 -31.01
C LEU A 626 57.91 35.89 -31.21
N LEU A 627 58.94 35.11 -31.55
CA LEU A 627 60.27 35.66 -31.83
C LEU A 627 60.26 36.61 -33.04
N LEU A 628 59.52 36.27 -34.09
CA LEU A 628 59.36 37.14 -35.26
C LEU A 628 58.67 38.47 -34.90
N TRP A 629 57.61 38.40 -34.11
CA TRP A 629 56.90 39.60 -33.64
C TRP A 629 57.74 40.45 -32.69
N ALA A 630 58.51 39.83 -31.80
CA ALA A 630 59.43 40.54 -30.91
C ALA A 630 60.52 41.27 -31.72
N ALA A 631 61.09 40.62 -32.74
CA ALA A 631 62.08 41.22 -33.63
C ALA A 631 61.48 42.40 -34.44
N LEU A 632 60.25 42.24 -34.94
CA LEU A 632 59.53 43.32 -35.63
C LEU A 632 59.27 44.51 -34.70
N GLY A 633 58.78 44.25 -33.49
CA GLY A 633 58.56 45.29 -32.46
C GLY A 633 59.84 46.06 -32.13
N PHE A 634 60.94 45.34 -31.92
CA PHE A 634 62.25 45.94 -31.69
C PHE A 634 62.75 46.74 -32.90
N GLY A 635 62.56 46.24 -34.12
CA GLY A 635 62.87 46.95 -35.35
C GLY A 635 62.10 48.27 -35.51
N LEU A 636 60.81 48.29 -35.15
CA LEU A 636 60.01 49.51 -35.13
C LEU A 636 60.54 50.52 -34.10
N ALA A 637 61.00 50.05 -32.94
CA ALA A 637 61.63 50.90 -31.93
C ALA A 637 62.96 51.51 -32.43
N LEU A 638 63.81 50.72 -33.11
CA LEU A 638 65.03 51.22 -33.75
C LEU A 638 64.74 52.30 -34.79
N ALA A 639 63.75 52.05 -35.66
CA ALA A 639 63.31 53.02 -36.66
C ALA A 639 62.79 54.32 -36.01
N ALA A 640 62.08 54.21 -34.88
CA ALA A 640 61.62 55.36 -34.11
C ALA A 640 62.79 56.17 -33.51
N VAL A 641 63.81 55.50 -32.96
CA VAL A 641 65.01 56.16 -32.44
C VAL A 641 65.77 56.87 -33.57
N ALA A 642 65.94 56.21 -34.72
CA ALA A 642 66.60 56.79 -35.88
C ALA A 642 65.86 58.05 -36.39
N ARG A 643 64.53 57.99 -36.52
CA ARG A 643 63.71 59.13 -36.93
C ARG A 643 63.78 60.30 -35.95
N ARG A 644 63.78 60.03 -34.64
CA ARG A 644 63.77 61.08 -33.60
C ARG A 644 65.14 61.70 -33.31
N ARG A 645 66.23 61.11 -33.84
CA ARG A 645 67.60 61.66 -33.74
C ARG A 645 67.93 62.64 -34.86
N ILE A 646 67.11 62.72 -35.90
CA ILE A 646 67.27 63.68 -36.98
C ILE A 646 66.45 64.92 -36.62
N VAL A 647 67.14 66.04 -36.37
CA VAL A 647 66.51 67.35 -36.14
C VAL A 647 66.31 68.01 -37.50
N THR A 648 65.06 68.30 -37.87
CA THR A 648 64.77 69.07 -39.10
C THR A 648 64.96 70.56 -38.84
N ALA A 649 65.36 71.33 -39.87
CA ALA A 649 65.58 72.79 -39.74
C ALA A 649 64.38 73.54 -39.13
N SER A 650 63.16 73.06 -39.37
CA SER A 650 61.91 73.57 -38.79
C SER A 650 61.80 73.44 -37.26
N GLN A 651 62.60 72.60 -36.62
CA GLN A 651 62.61 72.42 -35.15
C GLN A 651 63.65 73.30 -34.44
N LEU A 652 64.51 74.00 -35.19
CA LEU A 652 65.54 74.92 -34.68
C LEU A 652 65.11 76.39 -34.74
N LEU A 653 63.99 76.70 -35.42
CA LEU A 653 63.42 78.04 -35.43
C LEU A 653 62.58 78.24 -34.15
N PRO A 654 62.68 79.40 -33.46
CA PRO A 654 61.76 79.73 -32.37
C PRO A 654 60.33 79.69 -32.91
N ALA A 655 59.42 79.03 -32.20
CA ALA A 655 58.02 79.05 -32.57
C ALA A 655 57.49 80.48 -32.44
N GLU A 656 57.09 81.10 -33.55
CA GLU A 656 56.21 82.28 -33.53
C GLU A 656 54.78 81.87 -33.13
#